data_AF-A0A5C8JGX6-F1
#
_entry.id   AF-A0A5C8JGX6-F1
#
_cell.length_a   1.000
_cell.length_b   1.000
_cell.length_c   1.000
_cell.angle_alpha   90.00
_cell.angle_beta   90.00
_cell.angle_gamma   90.00
#
_symmetry.space_group_name_H-M   'P 1'
#
loop_
_entity.id
_entity.type
_entity.pdbx_description
1 polymer ?
#
loop_
_entity_poly.entity_id
_entity_poly.type
_entity_poly.pdbx_seq_one_letter_code
_entity_poly.pdbx_strand_id
1 'polypeptide(L)'
;MKQAILTSICLLVMMCCFAQQNKNYRSLDADNPIVFSGSYIVYQEKKIQLGPHAFFIDGQLSDAEVANHKYVFNSVNKAAEHLTDGTEASPMVLYLAPYVYWLDNPDDPEIRVSKDSGPPYGLVVKCEWLRFQGLSVKAENVVLACNRGQTIGAVGNFTMFKFIGQGTSSENITFGNYCNVDLVYPLKPSLNREKRASAIVQAQLIHCNGDKIVARNTRFISRLNLNPFVGGKRVLFDRCHFESTDDALCGTGVYLNSTLDIYSSKPFYHTTGTGAIFLNCDIRSFSHDKQYFTKANGQVAVVDTRFNTEPNTYLGWRDVPPSETKNYQYQVTQNGQPILISKNDPASTVDMAAKPVLAAYRLEHKGKVIYNTYNLLAGDDGWDPMGVKPLVVAAEKEQAAKFTNLPVQLLLSPTNVAIETGKDKITLSARLMRFGNYEHTGEPINWRVAPEQQLLKLQVSPGGLTCEVIPTNENDDTRQVLVMASTASGLEAASVLQVAPSKLPPPAFSTRPDLAKPKNGTLQLAYKLDMRFADQSLVTWYRCTDAKGSNPIEVAVSRFDKPLLEYTLSAGDVGYYIMAAVAPKHIRSHVGQEVTSVLPKPIVAKDLKTDTRVLYTDFRNASTKNQPKVIPGFWTLDHVEQAEASLATTPAKTTDAWHYGEGIDGAANQTGLVQGRSASMRYTPVGNQFGDMKLTMTVAPYKTAGQGFSVAPLYMDVLIKFDAETKSGYALRFIRTTKYHDAIDCVFVKYENGKAVEISEPVTTTSYKPDCTITIEVKKDKILAHAITSAQQHKEPSGPEVVPEVKMRTSISPNTFGGFGIEYNGGSPTMIKDIKVEWQ
;
A
#
# COMPACT_ATOMS: atom_id res chain seq x y z
N MET A 1 -5.86 53.91 -63.06
CA MET A 1 -4.70 53.96 -62.14
C MET A 1 -5.00 53.45 -60.71
N LYS A 2 -6.17 53.77 -60.09
CA LYS A 2 -6.51 53.29 -58.73
C LYS A 2 -6.74 51.76 -58.60
N GLN A 3 -7.30 51.09 -59.61
CA GLN A 3 -7.50 49.63 -59.57
C GLN A 3 -6.20 48.83 -59.64
N ALA A 4 -5.24 49.22 -60.49
CA ALA A 4 -3.95 48.52 -60.61
C ALA A 4 -3.08 48.63 -59.34
N ILE A 5 -3.20 49.74 -58.60
CA ILE A 5 -2.52 49.94 -57.31
C ILE A 5 -3.16 49.06 -56.24
N LEU A 6 -4.50 48.93 -56.22
CA LEU A 6 -5.20 48.08 -55.26
C LEU A 6 -4.93 46.59 -55.49
N THR A 7 -4.87 46.13 -56.75
CA THR A 7 -4.51 44.75 -57.10
C THR A 7 -3.05 44.45 -56.79
N SER A 8 -2.15 45.41 -57.00
CA SER A 8 -0.73 45.27 -56.64
C SER A 8 -0.51 45.25 -55.13
N ILE A 9 -1.26 46.04 -54.36
CA ILE A 9 -1.22 46.01 -52.89
C ILE A 9 -1.81 44.69 -52.36
N CYS A 10 -2.90 44.17 -52.93
CA CYS A 10 -3.44 42.87 -52.56
C CYS A 10 -2.49 41.70 -52.91
N LEU A 11 -1.78 41.76 -54.03
CA LEU A 11 -0.74 40.79 -54.40
C LEU A 11 0.51 40.90 -53.53
N LEU A 12 0.94 42.11 -53.15
CA LEU A 12 2.05 42.33 -52.21
C LEU A 12 1.69 41.87 -50.79
N VAL A 13 0.45 42.10 -50.34
CA VAL A 13 -0.04 41.60 -49.05
C VAL A 13 -0.17 40.07 -49.06
N MET A 14 -0.63 39.46 -50.16
CA MET A 14 -0.59 37.99 -50.33
C MET A 14 0.84 37.45 -50.34
N MET A 15 1.77 38.06 -51.09
CA MET A 15 3.17 37.63 -51.12
C MET A 15 3.88 37.82 -49.77
N CYS A 16 3.58 38.88 -49.02
CA CYS A 16 4.11 39.08 -47.66
C CYS A 16 3.54 38.06 -46.66
N CYS A 17 2.28 37.64 -46.80
CA CYS A 17 1.70 36.56 -45.98
C CYS A 17 2.30 35.18 -46.30
N PHE A 18 2.71 34.91 -47.55
CA PHE A 18 3.42 33.68 -47.92
C PHE A 18 4.93 33.72 -47.61
N ALA A 19 5.54 34.90 -47.47
CA ALA A 19 6.96 35.06 -47.16
C ALA A 19 7.33 34.81 -45.69
N GLN A 20 6.36 34.74 -44.77
CA GLN A 20 6.56 34.45 -43.35
C GLN A 20 6.35 32.97 -42.97
N GLN A 21 6.01 32.09 -43.93
CA GLN A 21 6.04 30.65 -43.71
C GLN A 21 7.49 30.16 -43.67
N ASN A 22 7.86 29.44 -42.61
CA ASN A 22 9.12 28.69 -42.62
C ASN A 22 8.93 27.52 -43.60
N LYS A 23 9.40 27.69 -44.86
CA LYS A 23 9.10 26.82 -46.01
C LYS A 23 9.46 25.34 -45.82
N ASN A 24 10.19 25.00 -44.76
CA ASN A 24 10.72 23.66 -44.50
C ASN A 24 10.08 22.93 -43.30
N TYR A 25 9.19 23.57 -42.53
CA TYR A 25 8.56 22.91 -41.39
C TYR A 25 7.50 21.90 -41.83
N ARG A 26 7.53 20.69 -41.27
CA ARG A 26 6.50 19.65 -41.44
C ARG A 26 6.25 18.93 -40.11
N SER A 27 4.98 18.68 -39.79
CA SER A 27 4.60 17.84 -38.64
C SER A 27 5.09 16.39 -38.85
N LEU A 28 5.52 15.72 -37.77
CA LEU A 28 5.83 14.28 -37.82
C LEU A 28 4.59 13.43 -38.08
N ASP A 29 3.41 13.91 -37.68
CA ASP A 29 2.14 13.26 -37.99
C ASP A 29 1.53 13.89 -39.23
N ALA A 30 1.66 13.22 -40.37
CA ALA A 30 1.14 13.70 -41.65
C ALA A 30 -0.40 13.80 -41.68
N ASP A 31 -1.09 13.00 -40.86
CA ASP A 31 -2.55 13.04 -40.73
C ASP A 31 -3.03 14.27 -39.93
N ASN A 32 -2.11 14.92 -39.21
CA ASN A 32 -2.36 16.09 -38.37
C ASN A 32 -1.39 17.24 -38.75
N PRO A 33 -1.59 17.88 -39.92
CA PRO A 33 -0.71 18.93 -40.40
C PRO A 33 -0.77 20.18 -39.51
N ILE A 34 0.40 20.80 -39.32
CA ILE A 34 0.57 22.04 -38.58
C ILE A 34 1.25 23.03 -39.52
N VAL A 35 0.66 24.22 -39.70
CA VAL A 35 1.34 25.32 -40.38
C VAL A 35 2.02 26.19 -39.33
N PHE A 36 3.33 26.36 -39.43
CA PHE A 36 4.11 27.18 -38.51
C PHE A 36 4.66 28.44 -39.21
N SER A 37 4.40 29.61 -38.62
CA SER A 37 4.79 30.93 -39.16
C SER A 37 5.69 31.72 -38.21
N GLY A 38 6.20 31.12 -37.12
CA GLY A 38 7.00 31.80 -36.10
C GLY A 38 6.18 32.55 -35.04
N SER A 39 5.18 33.34 -35.47
CA SER A 39 4.31 34.11 -34.56
C SER A 39 2.94 33.48 -34.33
N TYR A 40 2.53 32.53 -35.16
CA TYR A 40 1.28 31.78 -35.05
C TYR A 40 1.45 30.37 -35.59
N ILE A 41 0.54 29.49 -35.18
CA ILE A 41 0.32 28.18 -35.81
C ILE A 41 -1.09 28.08 -36.40
N VAL A 42 -1.29 27.21 -37.38
CA VAL A 42 -2.62 26.77 -37.82
C VAL A 42 -2.72 25.27 -37.62
N TYR A 43 -3.73 24.85 -36.86
CA TYR A 43 -4.04 23.45 -36.59
C TYR A 43 -5.56 23.26 -36.63
N GLN A 44 -6.04 22.24 -37.35
CA GLN A 44 -7.47 21.99 -37.58
C GLN A 44 -8.22 23.26 -38.01
N GLU A 45 -7.69 23.95 -39.02
CA GLU A 45 -8.23 25.20 -39.60
C GLU A 45 -8.28 26.40 -38.64
N LYS A 46 -7.85 26.23 -37.38
CA LYS A 46 -7.81 27.30 -36.38
C LYS A 46 -6.44 27.96 -36.37
N LYS A 47 -6.42 29.27 -36.63
CA LYS A 47 -5.24 30.11 -36.40
C LYS A 47 -5.09 30.39 -34.90
N ILE A 48 -3.93 30.06 -34.34
CA ILE A 48 -3.58 30.25 -32.93
C ILE A 48 -2.42 31.23 -32.88
N GLN A 49 -2.68 32.41 -32.32
CA GLN A 49 -1.64 33.42 -32.11
C GLN A 49 -0.77 33.00 -30.92
N LEU A 50 0.55 32.96 -31.12
CA LEU A 50 1.50 32.69 -30.04
C LEU A 50 1.74 33.98 -29.24
N GLY A 51 1.94 33.82 -27.94
CA GLY A 51 2.02 34.94 -27.00
C GLY A 51 2.36 34.49 -25.58
N PRO A 52 2.32 35.40 -24.59
CA PRO A 52 2.63 35.09 -23.20
C PRO A 52 1.85 33.91 -22.63
N HIS A 53 0.59 33.70 -23.08
CA HIS A 53 -0.29 32.61 -22.63
C HIS A 53 -0.42 31.46 -23.64
N ALA A 54 0.37 31.44 -24.72
CA ALA A 54 0.24 30.48 -25.81
C ALA A 54 1.60 30.16 -26.43
N PHE A 55 2.21 29.06 -26.00
CA PHE A 55 3.52 28.62 -26.49
C PHE A 55 3.36 27.49 -27.50
N PHE A 56 4.24 27.47 -28.50
CA PHE A 56 4.37 26.35 -29.42
C PHE A 56 5.65 25.57 -29.10
N ILE A 57 5.54 24.26 -28.98
CA ILE A 57 6.65 23.37 -28.64
C ILE A 57 6.76 22.28 -29.70
N ASP A 58 7.91 22.18 -30.36
CA ASP A 58 8.23 21.06 -31.26
C ASP A 58 9.70 20.64 -31.11
N GLY A 59 9.92 19.39 -30.71
CA GLY A 59 11.26 18.81 -30.56
C GLY A 59 12.02 18.56 -31.87
N GLN A 60 11.39 18.77 -33.02
CA GLN A 60 12.07 18.79 -34.32
C GLN A 60 12.89 20.06 -34.55
N LEU A 61 12.55 21.17 -33.87
CA LEU A 61 13.21 22.46 -34.07
C LEU A 61 14.57 22.50 -33.35
N SER A 62 15.58 22.99 -34.05
CA SER A 62 16.90 23.25 -33.48
C SER A 62 16.90 24.46 -32.54
N ASP A 63 17.90 24.53 -31.66
CA ASP A 63 18.09 25.69 -30.76
C ASP A 63 18.23 27.02 -31.53
N ALA A 64 18.82 26.98 -32.73
CA ALA A 64 18.96 28.15 -33.59
C ALA A 64 17.62 28.62 -34.18
N GLU A 65 16.70 27.70 -34.52
CA GLU A 65 15.38 28.04 -35.04
C GLU A 65 14.50 28.67 -33.95
N VAL A 66 14.48 28.09 -32.75
CA VAL A 66 13.66 28.58 -31.64
C VAL A 66 14.15 29.92 -31.10
N ALA A 67 15.47 30.19 -31.13
CA ALA A 67 16.04 31.46 -30.69
C ALA A 67 15.50 32.70 -31.44
N ASN A 68 14.96 32.53 -32.65
CA ASN A 68 14.35 33.59 -33.43
C ASN A 68 12.89 33.89 -33.06
N HIS A 69 12.29 33.13 -32.14
CA HIS A 69 10.86 33.18 -31.84
C HIS A 69 10.61 33.10 -30.32
N LYS A 70 10.18 34.23 -29.73
CA LYS A 70 10.04 34.40 -28.27
C LYS A 70 9.14 33.37 -27.55
N TYR A 71 8.14 32.81 -28.24
CA TYR A 71 7.12 31.92 -27.66
C TYR A 71 7.14 30.52 -28.29
N VAL A 72 8.28 30.16 -28.87
CA VAL A 72 8.51 28.85 -29.50
C VAL A 72 9.65 28.16 -28.78
N PHE A 73 9.47 26.89 -28.46
CA PHE A 73 10.45 26.07 -27.75
C PHE A 73 10.60 24.72 -28.44
N ASN A 74 11.71 24.03 -28.16
CA ASN A 74 11.93 22.64 -28.58
C ASN A 74 11.96 21.67 -27.40
N SER A 75 11.70 22.18 -26.19
CA SER A 75 11.68 21.41 -24.95
C SER A 75 10.65 22.00 -24.00
N VAL A 76 9.95 21.11 -23.29
CA VAL A 76 8.99 21.48 -22.25
C VAL A 76 9.70 22.05 -21.02
N ASN A 77 10.92 21.58 -20.70
CA ASN A 77 11.73 22.14 -19.62
C ASN A 77 12.03 23.62 -19.87
N LYS A 78 12.50 23.95 -21.08
CA LYS A 78 12.77 25.34 -21.48
C LYS A 78 11.49 26.18 -21.46
N ALA A 79 10.39 25.66 -22.00
CA ALA A 79 9.10 26.37 -21.97
C ALA A 79 8.61 26.63 -20.53
N ALA A 80 8.85 25.69 -19.60
CA ALA A 80 8.43 25.79 -18.21
C ALA A 80 9.08 26.96 -17.45
N GLU A 81 10.28 27.39 -17.87
CA GLU A 81 10.99 28.54 -17.28
C GLU A 81 10.34 29.89 -17.61
N HIS A 82 9.42 29.92 -18.59
CA HIS A 82 8.79 31.13 -19.09
C HIS A 82 7.28 31.19 -18.86
N LEU A 83 6.72 30.23 -18.11
CA LEU A 83 5.28 30.19 -17.85
C LEU A 83 4.84 31.44 -17.07
N THR A 84 3.63 31.89 -17.40
CA THR A 84 2.90 32.89 -16.63
C THR A 84 1.55 32.33 -16.25
N ASP A 85 1.03 32.72 -15.09
CA ASP A 85 -0.26 32.26 -14.61
C ASP A 85 -1.38 32.60 -15.61
N GLY A 86 -2.21 31.60 -15.89
CA GLY A 86 -3.45 31.76 -16.63
C GLY A 86 -4.65 32.03 -15.73
N THR A 87 -5.82 32.04 -16.33
CA THR A 87 -7.13 32.11 -15.67
C THR A 87 -8.08 31.09 -16.29
N GLU A 88 -9.22 30.82 -15.65
CA GLU A 88 -10.26 29.93 -16.19
C GLU A 88 -10.71 30.33 -17.60
N ALA A 89 -10.82 31.63 -17.87
CA ALA A 89 -11.23 32.16 -19.17
C ALA A 89 -10.08 32.29 -20.18
N SER A 90 -8.85 32.42 -19.70
CA SER A 90 -7.64 32.60 -20.52
C SER A 90 -6.49 31.79 -19.92
N PRO A 91 -6.45 30.47 -20.15
CA PRO A 91 -5.44 29.59 -19.59
C PRO A 91 -4.06 29.84 -20.21
N MET A 92 -3.02 29.41 -19.51
CA MET A 92 -1.67 29.31 -20.06
C MET A 92 -1.57 28.01 -20.86
N VAL A 93 -1.43 28.10 -22.19
CA VAL A 93 -1.50 26.92 -23.08
C VAL A 93 -0.14 26.60 -23.70
N LEU A 94 0.28 25.35 -23.54
CA LEU A 94 1.39 24.74 -24.26
C LEU A 94 0.82 23.91 -25.41
N TYR A 95 1.06 24.32 -26.65
CA TYR A 95 0.71 23.57 -27.85
C TYR A 95 1.90 22.71 -28.28
N LEU A 96 1.78 21.39 -28.14
CA LEU A 96 2.85 20.43 -28.39
C LEU A 96 2.64 19.69 -29.71
N ALA A 97 3.59 19.81 -30.63
CA ALA A 97 3.62 19.02 -31.85
C ALA A 97 3.91 17.52 -31.55
N PRO A 98 3.56 16.60 -32.47
CA PRO A 98 3.91 15.18 -32.35
C PRO A 98 5.42 14.98 -32.16
N TYR A 99 5.82 14.46 -30.99
CA TYR A 99 7.21 14.16 -30.63
C TYR A 99 7.28 13.35 -29.31
N VAL A 100 8.49 12.93 -28.92
CA VAL A 100 8.81 12.45 -27.56
C VAL A 100 9.66 13.50 -26.83
N TYR A 101 9.06 14.19 -25.87
CA TYR A 101 9.69 15.21 -25.05
C TYR A 101 10.21 14.60 -23.74
N TRP A 102 11.51 14.37 -23.67
CA TRP A 102 12.18 13.89 -22.47
C TRP A 102 12.32 15.02 -21.45
N LEU A 103 11.65 14.89 -20.31
CA LEU A 103 11.77 15.87 -19.21
C LEU A 103 12.98 15.63 -18.33
N ASP A 104 13.48 14.40 -18.36
CA ASP A 104 14.73 13.97 -17.78
C ASP A 104 15.46 13.12 -18.82
N ASN A 105 16.76 13.36 -18.99
CA ASN A 105 17.57 12.67 -19.98
C ASN A 105 17.62 11.16 -19.68
N PRO A 106 17.07 10.30 -20.56
CA PRO A 106 17.00 8.87 -20.31
C PRO A 106 18.38 8.19 -20.35
N ASP A 107 19.39 8.81 -20.99
CA ASP A 107 20.76 8.31 -21.13
C ASP A 107 21.71 8.79 -20.02
N ASP A 108 21.26 9.69 -19.17
CA ASP A 108 22.08 10.20 -18.07
C ASP A 108 22.23 9.13 -16.97
N PRO A 109 23.46 8.70 -16.63
CA PRO A 109 23.70 7.70 -15.59
C PRO A 109 23.51 8.23 -14.17
N GLU A 110 23.51 9.55 -13.94
CA GLU A 110 23.44 10.13 -12.60
C GLU A 110 22.13 9.74 -11.90
N ILE A 111 22.23 9.41 -10.60
CA ILE A 111 21.09 9.01 -9.79
C ILE A 111 20.38 10.26 -9.27
N ARG A 112 19.08 10.37 -9.56
CA ARG A 112 18.27 11.50 -9.07
C ARG A 112 17.96 11.34 -7.60
N VAL A 113 18.33 12.34 -6.82
CA VAL A 113 18.01 12.45 -5.40
C VAL A 113 17.01 13.59 -5.20
N SER A 114 16.19 13.50 -4.17
CA SER A 114 15.28 14.60 -3.86
C SER A 114 16.07 15.84 -3.45
N LYS A 115 15.63 17.01 -3.93
CA LYS A 115 16.17 18.31 -3.51
C LYS A 115 15.59 18.77 -2.17
N ASP A 116 14.44 18.23 -1.78
CA ASP A 116 13.71 18.50 -0.53
C ASP A 116 13.39 17.18 0.22
N SER A 117 12.62 17.21 1.31
CA SER A 117 12.13 15.99 2.00
C SER A 117 11.09 15.18 1.20
N GLY A 118 10.84 15.52 -0.07
CA GLY A 118 9.85 14.88 -0.94
C GLY A 118 10.41 13.85 -1.92
N PRO A 119 9.62 13.43 -2.92
CA PRO A 119 10.08 12.63 -4.05
C PRO A 119 11.08 13.40 -4.95
N PRO A 120 12.04 12.72 -5.60
CA PRO A 120 12.81 13.33 -6.69
C PRO A 120 11.89 13.62 -7.88
N TYR A 121 11.67 14.91 -8.15
CA TYR A 121 10.84 15.38 -9.26
C TYR A 121 11.67 15.64 -10.52
N GLY A 122 11.15 15.22 -11.68
CA GLY A 122 11.67 15.62 -12.99
C GLY A 122 11.48 17.11 -13.24
N LEU A 123 10.24 17.59 -13.06
CA LEU A 123 9.92 19.01 -13.13
C LEU A 123 8.90 19.44 -12.09
N VAL A 124 9.16 20.55 -11.40
CA VAL A 124 8.20 21.21 -10.52
C VAL A 124 7.70 22.46 -11.22
N VAL A 125 6.39 22.53 -11.46
CA VAL A 125 5.76 23.62 -12.21
C VAL A 125 4.75 24.33 -11.32
N LYS A 126 4.96 25.64 -11.14
CA LYS A 126 4.03 26.54 -10.46
C LYS A 126 3.35 27.40 -11.51
N CYS A 127 2.08 27.13 -11.80
CA CYS A 127 1.32 27.86 -12.80
C CYS A 127 -0.17 27.62 -12.59
N GLU A 128 -0.93 28.69 -12.41
CA GLU A 128 -2.39 28.65 -12.44
C GLU A 128 -2.90 28.42 -13.87
N TRP A 129 -3.93 27.59 -14.02
CA TRP A 129 -4.62 27.31 -15.29
C TRP A 129 -3.70 26.89 -16.45
N LEU A 130 -2.72 26.03 -16.17
CA LEU A 130 -1.83 25.46 -17.16
C LEU A 130 -2.53 24.39 -18.00
N ARG A 131 -2.45 24.47 -19.33
CA ARG A 131 -3.01 23.50 -20.26
C ARG A 131 -1.94 22.91 -21.17
N PHE A 132 -1.82 21.59 -21.18
CA PHE A 132 -1.06 20.83 -22.18
C PHE A 132 -1.99 20.43 -23.34
N GLN A 133 -1.73 20.93 -24.53
CA GLN A 133 -2.53 20.66 -25.73
C GLN A 133 -1.67 19.96 -26.79
N GLY A 134 -1.91 18.68 -27.02
CA GLY A 134 -1.32 17.97 -28.15
C GLY A 134 -1.94 18.42 -29.48
N LEU A 135 -1.09 18.60 -30.49
CA LEU A 135 -1.46 18.92 -31.87
C LEU A 135 -1.54 17.64 -32.72
N SER A 136 -2.26 16.67 -32.19
CA SER A 136 -2.64 15.41 -32.85
C SER A 136 -3.98 14.97 -32.27
N VAL A 137 -4.78 14.22 -33.01
CA VAL A 137 -5.96 13.53 -32.45
C VAL A 137 -5.60 12.20 -31.77
N LYS A 138 -4.43 11.62 -32.11
CA LYS A 138 -3.86 10.42 -31.50
C LYS A 138 -2.93 10.82 -30.35
N ALA A 139 -3.37 10.57 -29.12
CA ALA A 139 -2.65 10.99 -27.91
C ALA A 139 -1.26 10.35 -27.77
N GLU A 140 -1.07 9.13 -28.28
CA GLU A 140 0.24 8.46 -28.34
C GLU A 140 1.28 9.15 -29.24
N ASN A 141 0.85 10.07 -30.12
CA ASN A 141 1.77 10.79 -31.00
C ASN A 141 2.45 11.97 -30.31
N VAL A 142 1.95 12.44 -29.16
CA VAL A 142 2.55 13.53 -28.38
C VAL A 142 2.89 12.98 -26.99
N VAL A 143 4.17 12.70 -26.74
CA VAL A 143 4.61 11.99 -25.53
C VAL A 143 5.50 12.89 -24.68
N LEU A 144 5.10 13.14 -23.45
CA LEU A 144 5.99 13.61 -22.39
C LEU A 144 6.58 12.37 -21.72
N ALA A 145 7.90 12.29 -21.56
CA ALA A 145 8.57 11.06 -21.13
C ALA A 145 9.62 11.28 -20.03
N CYS A 146 9.71 10.31 -19.13
CA CYS A 146 10.85 10.05 -18.23
C CYS A 146 11.20 8.55 -18.25
N ASN A 147 12.37 8.18 -17.71
CA ASN A 147 12.80 6.78 -17.64
C ASN A 147 13.56 6.49 -16.34
N ARG A 148 12.88 6.65 -15.19
CA ARG A 148 13.45 6.45 -13.84
C ARG A 148 12.40 5.98 -12.85
N GLY A 149 12.82 5.20 -11.86
CA GLY A 149 11.98 4.71 -10.78
C GLY A 149 12.76 4.53 -9.48
N GLN A 150 12.07 4.17 -8.41
CA GLN A 150 12.70 3.96 -7.10
C GLN A 150 13.80 2.90 -7.19
N THR A 151 15.01 3.21 -6.72
CA THR A 151 16.23 2.39 -6.81
C THR A 151 16.76 2.16 -8.23
N ILE A 152 16.09 2.69 -9.26
CA ILE A 152 16.43 2.50 -10.67
C ILE A 152 16.55 3.88 -11.32
N GLY A 153 17.73 4.48 -11.15
CA GLY A 153 18.00 5.86 -11.58
C GLY A 153 17.55 6.94 -10.60
N ALA A 154 16.97 6.59 -9.45
CA ALA A 154 16.60 7.54 -8.40
C ALA A 154 16.63 6.98 -6.96
N VAL A 155 16.93 7.83 -5.98
CA VAL A 155 16.73 7.57 -4.54
C VAL A 155 15.37 8.15 -4.13
N GLY A 156 14.42 7.26 -3.83
CA GLY A 156 13.01 7.61 -3.65
C GLY A 156 12.19 7.42 -4.92
N ASN A 157 10.87 7.60 -4.83
CA ASN A 157 9.97 7.38 -5.96
C ASN A 157 10.13 8.52 -6.97
N PHE A 158 10.75 8.28 -8.11
CA PHE A 158 10.86 9.32 -9.14
C PHE A 158 9.48 9.71 -9.65
N THR A 159 9.18 11.01 -9.64
CA THR A 159 7.91 11.56 -10.13
C THR A 159 8.16 12.54 -11.26
N MET A 160 7.53 12.32 -12.41
CA MET A 160 7.72 13.14 -13.61
C MET A 160 7.39 14.63 -13.38
N PHE A 161 6.24 14.93 -12.76
CA PHE A 161 5.79 16.29 -12.48
C PHE A 161 5.30 16.50 -11.04
N LYS A 162 5.53 17.71 -10.53
CA LYS A 162 4.71 18.32 -9.46
C LYS A 162 4.07 19.60 -9.98
N PHE A 163 2.74 19.62 -10.09
CA PHE A 163 1.97 20.83 -10.41
C PHE A 163 1.50 21.54 -9.14
N ILE A 164 1.65 22.85 -9.11
CA ILE A 164 1.14 23.73 -8.05
C ILE A 164 0.34 24.83 -8.74
N GLY A 165 -0.98 24.78 -8.59
CA GLY A 165 -1.91 25.70 -9.24
C GLY A 165 -3.26 25.03 -9.52
N GLN A 166 -4.31 25.84 -9.65
CA GLN A 166 -5.67 25.42 -10.01
C GLN A 166 -5.78 25.16 -11.52
N GLY A 167 -6.79 24.40 -11.93
CA GLY A 167 -7.21 24.34 -13.34
C GLY A 167 -6.22 23.70 -14.30
N THR A 168 -5.22 22.95 -13.80
CA THR A 168 -4.29 22.23 -14.67
C THR A 168 -5.07 21.27 -15.56
N SER A 169 -4.79 21.28 -16.86
CA SER A 169 -5.48 20.42 -17.82
C SER A 169 -4.58 19.84 -18.90
N SER A 170 -5.01 18.73 -19.49
CA SER A 170 -4.34 18.07 -20.60
C SER A 170 -5.33 17.57 -21.65
N GLU A 171 -4.97 17.67 -22.93
CA GLU A 171 -5.76 17.14 -24.02
C GLU A 171 -4.89 16.59 -25.16
N ASN A 172 -5.22 15.39 -25.64
CA ASN A 172 -4.54 14.68 -26.74
C ASN A 172 -3.04 14.44 -26.52
N ILE A 173 -2.66 13.95 -25.35
CA ILE A 173 -1.25 13.79 -24.95
C ILE A 173 -1.01 12.53 -24.14
N THR A 174 0.22 12.04 -24.14
CA THR A 174 0.68 10.93 -23.30
C THR A 174 1.66 11.42 -22.24
N PHE A 175 1.44 11.05 -20.99
CA PHE A 175 2.43 11.14 -19.92
C PHE A 175 2.95 9.73 -19.63
N GLY A 176 4.25 9.52 -19.85
CA GLY A 176 4.87 8.19 -19.75
C GLY A 176 6.12 8.17 -18.87
N ASN A 177 6.22 7.19 -17.99
CA ASN A 177 7.46 6.83 -17.32
C ASN A 177 7.88 5.41 -17.73
N TYR A 178 8.89 5.34 -18.58
CA TYR A 178 9.34 4.14 -19.27
C TYR A 178 10.42 3.38 -18.49
N CYS A 179 10.45 3.53 -17.16
CA CYS A 179 11.35 2.76 -16.31
C CYS A 179 11.11 1.24 -16.42
N ASN A 180 9.84 0.83 -16.54
CA ASN A 180 9.42 -0.58 -16.48
C ASN A 180 8.64 -1.07 -17.71
N VAL A 181 8.51 -0.22 -18.72
CA VAL A 181 7.74 -0.45 -19.93
C VAL A 181 8.48 0.22 -21.08
N ASP A 182 8.50 -0.44 -22.24
CA ASP A 182 9.19 0.09 -23.41
C ASP A 182 8.41 1.28 -24.00
N LEU A 183 9.14 2.30 -24.45
CA LEU A 183 8.61 3.34 -25.31
C LEU A 183 8.75 2.91 -26.77
N VAL A 184 7.62 2.66 -27.41
CA VAL A 184 7.54 2.44 -28.86
C VAL A 184 6.85 3.64 -29.51
N TYR A 185 7.55 4.32 -30.41
CA TYR A 185 7.12 5.55 -31.06
C TYR A 185 7.28 5.46 -32.60
N PRO A 186 6.24 4.98 -33.32
CA PRO A 186 6.33 4.68 -34.75
C PRO A 186 6.64 5.87 -35.67
N LEU A 187 6.20 7.09 -35.33
CA LEU A 187 6.41 8.28 -36.18
C LEU A 187 7.89 8.65 -36.33
N LYS A 188 8.72 8.30 -35.33
CA LYS A 188 10.17 8.51 -35.36
C LYS A 188 10.85 7.44 -34.51
N PRO A 189 11.13 6.24 -35.07
CA PRO A 189 11.64 5.09 -34.30
C PRO A 189 12.97 5.35 -33.57
N SER A 190 13.74 6.36 -33.99
CA SER A 190 14.96 6.78 -33.26
C SER A 190 14.67 7.36 -31.86
N LEU A 191 13.40 7.64 -31.53
CA LEU A 191 12.95 8.05 -30.20
C LEU A 191 12.48 6.89 -29.34
N ASN A 192 12.46 5.66 -29.88
CA ASN A 192 12.15 4.46 -29.09
C ASN A 192 13.13 4.32 -27.93
N ARG A 193 12.65 3.67 -26.86
CA ARG A 193 13.49 3.35 -25.73
C ARG A 193 13.03 2.06 -25.07
N GLU A 194 13.94 1.12 -24.90
CA GLU A 194 13.69 -0.04 -24.05
C GLU A 194 13.53 0.41 -22.59
N LYS A 195 12.73 -0.33 -21.83
CA LYS A 195 12.59 -0.11 -20.39
C LYS A 195 13.96 -0.13 -19.72
N ARG A 196 14.19 0.77 -18.75
CA ARG A 196 15.46 0.79 -18.00
C ARG A 196 15.68 -0.46 -17.15
N ALA A 197 14.62 -1.09 -16.66
CA ALA A 197 14.71 -2.36 -15.95
C ALA A 197 13.41 -3.18 -16.00
N SER A 198 13.57 -4.51 -15.97
CA SER A 198 12.45 -5.46 -15.88
C SER A 198 11.78 -5.48 -14.50
N ALA A 199 12.51 -5.17 -13.42
CA ALA A 199 11.94 -5.13 -12.08
C ALA A 199 10.97 -3.96 -11.93
N ILE A 200 9.70 -4.25 -11.65
CA ILE A 200 8.67 -3.24 -11.43
C ILE A 200 8.97 -2.48 -10.13
N VAL A 201 9.20 -1.17 -10.27
CA VAL A 201 9.48 -0.23 -9.18
C VAL A 201 8.58 1.00 -9.32
N GLN A 202 8.52 1.83 -8.29
CA GLN A 202 7.69 3.02 -8.27
C GLN A 202 8.22 4.04 -9.29
N ALA A 203 7.45 4.26 -10.34
CA ALA A 203 7.79 5.13 -11.47
C ALA A 203 6.60 6.06 -11.75
N GLN A 204 6.60 7.22 -11.10
CA GLN A 204 5.40 8.04 -10.95
C GLN A 204 5.29 9.11 -12.02
N LEU A 205 4.05 9.49 -12.36
CA LEU A 205 3.79 10.55 -13.31
C LEU A 205 3.58 11.89 -12.61
N ILE A 206 2.43 12.14 -11.99
CA ILE A 206 2.02 13.51 -11.67
C ILE A 206 1.48 13.60 -10.24
N HIS A 207 2.18 14.40 -9.42
CA HIS A 207 1.59 14.97 -8.20
C HIS A 207 1.05 16.37 -8.49
N CYS A 208 -0.01 16.74 -7.79
CA CYS A 208 -0.57 18.09 -7.88
C CYS A 208 -1.19 18.52 -6.55
N ASN A 209 -1.37 19.83 -6.40
CA ASN A 209 -2.16 20.43 -5.33
C ASN A 209 -3.01 21.55 -5.93
N GLY A 210 -4.18 21.16 -6.44
CA GLY A 210 -5.10 22.05 -7.16
C GLY A 210 -6.49 21.44 -7.29
N ASP A 211 -7.44 22.26 -7.67
CA ASP A 211 -8.83 21.93 -7.96
C ASP A 211 -9.11 22.15 -9.46
N LYS A 212 -10.26 21.65 -9.93
CA LYS A 212 -10.72 21.77 -11.32
C LYS A 212 -9.77 21.16 -12.37
N ILE A 213 -9.19 20.00 -12.07
CA ILE A 213 -8.23 19.33 -12.96
C ILE A 213 -8.96 18.53 -14.04
N VAL A 214 -8.52 18.65 -15.30
CA VAL A 214 -9.13 17.93 -16.44
C VAL A 214 -8.09 17.25 -17.31
N ALA A 215 -8.27 15.97 -17.60
CA ALA A 215 -7.56 15.27 -18.65
C ALA A 215 -8.57 14.73 -19.67
N ARG A 216 -8.32 14.97 -20.96
CA ARG A 216 -9.20 14.56 -22.05
C ARG A 216 -8.41 13.88 -23.15
N ASN A 217 -8.78 12.66 -23.54
CA ASN A 217 -8.00 11.91 -24.53
C ASN A 217 -6.51 11.90 -24.15
N THR A 218 -6.24 11.62 -22.87
CA THR A 218 -4.88 11.60 -22.31
C THR A 218 -4.50 10.16 -21.96
N ARG A 219 -3.28 9.76 -22.28
CA ARG A 219 -2.73 8.45 -21.91
C ARG A 219 -1.76 8.59 -20.74
N PHE A 220 -1.84 7.68 -19.77
CA PHE A 220 -0.95 7.61 -18.63
C PHE A 220 -0.29 6.23 -18.60
N ILE A 221 1.02 6.19 -18.85
CA ILE A 221 1.76 4.94 -19.06
C ILE A 221 2.86 4.79 -18.01
N SER A 222 2.72 3.79 -17.15
CA SER A 222 3.75 3.34 -16.19
C SER A 222 3.35 1.96 -15.65
N ARG A 223 3.81 1.59 -14.45
CA ARG A 223 3.42 0.40 -13.70
C ARG A 223 3.07 0.76 -12.26
N LEU A 224 4.00 0.55 -11.32
CA LEU A 224 3.77 0.77 -9.90
C LEU A 224 3.78 2.27 -9.59
N ASN A 225 2.74 2.74 -8.90
CA ASN A 225 2.54 4.16 -8.59
C ASN A 225 2.42 5.08 -9.82
N LEU A 226 1.63 4.71 -10.84
CA LEU A 226 1.35 5.57 -12.01
C LEU A 226 1.07 7.04 -11.62
N ASN A 227 0.24 7.26 -10.61
CA ASN A 227 -0.13 8.53 -10.01
C ASN A 227 -0.51 9.63 -11.03
N PRO A 228 -1.64 9.51 -11.76
CA PRO A 228 -2.10 10.56 -12.66
C PRO A 228 -2.81 11.67 -11.86
N PHE A 229 -2.20 12.84 -11.69
CA PHE A 229 -2.77 13.98 -10.96
C PHE A 229 -3.21 13.65 -9.53
N VAL A 230 -2.40 12.87 -8.80
CA VAL A 230 -2.66 12.57 -7.39
C VAL A 230 -2.49 13.84 -6.55
N GLY A 231 -3.43 14.08 -5.63
CA GLY A 231 -3.50 15.30 -4.80
C GLY A 231 -4.48 16.36 -5.31
N GLY A 232 -5.12 16.13 -6.46
CA GLY A 232 -6.19 16.98 -6.97
C GLY A 232 -7.49 16.86 -6.15
N LYS A 233 -8.22 17.98 -5.99
CA LYS A 233 -9.49 17.99 -5.25
C LYS A 233 -10.66 17.44 -6.08
N ARG A 234 -10.99 18.08 -7.20
CA ARG A 234 -11.94 17.57 -8.20
C ARG A 234 -11.19 17.33 -9.51
N VAL A 235 -11.16 16.08 -9.96
CA VAL A 235 -10.38 15.65 -11.12
C VAL A 235 -11.29 14.89 -12.09
N LEU A 236 -11.31 15.29 -13.35
CA LEU A 236 -12.02 14.60 -14.43
C LEU A 236 -11.03 13.97 -15.41
N PHE A 237 -11.20 12.67 -15.66
CA PHE A 237 -10.54 11.93 -16.73
C PHE A 237 -11.59 11.53 -17.77
N ASP A 238 -11.62 12.20 -18.93
CA ASP A 238 -12.58 11.95 -20.01
C ASP A 238 -11.87 11.28 -21.20
N ARG A 239 -12.30 10.09 -21.61
CA ARG A 239 -11.66 9.33 -22.72
C ARG A 239 -10.16 9.10 -22.50
N CYS A 240 -9.73 8.88 -21.26
CA CYS A 240 -8.33 8.63 -20.95
C CYS A 240 -7.97 7.14 -21.03
N HIS A 241 -6.68 6.84 -21.17
CA HIS A 241 -6.14 5.48 -21.11
C HIS A 241 -5.10 5.36 -19.99
N PHE A 242 -5.15 4.27 -19.23
CA PHE A 242 -4.25 4.03 -18.10
C PHE A 242 -3.62 2.66 -18.21
N GLU A 243 -2.30 2.58 -18.07
CA GLU A 243 -1.58 1.33 -17.86
C GLU A 243 -0.92 1.34 -16.48
N SER A 244 -1.28 0.41 -15.61
CA SER A 244 -0.83 0.43 -14.21
C SER A 244 -0.72 -0.94 -13.55
N THR A 245 -0.04 -0.99 -12.41
CA THR A 245 -0.11 -2.09 -11.43
C THR A 245 -0.74 -1.59 -10.13
N ASP A 246 -0.12 -1.82 -8.97
CA ASP A 246 -0.64 -1.39 -7.67
C ASP A 246 -0.41 0.11 -7.39
N ASP A 247 -1.18 0.63 -6.42
CA ASP A 247 -0.98 1.94 -5.77
C ASP A 247 -0.89 3.12 -6.77
N ALA A 248 -1.65 3.04 -7.87
CA ALA A 248 -1.41 3.76 -9.11
C ALA A 248 -2.40 4.88 -9.44
N LEU A 249 -3.67 4.79 -9.08
CA LEU A 249 -4.70 5.69 -9.60
C LEU A 249 -5.01 6.87 -8.65
N CYS A 250 -5.62 7.93 -9.19
CA CYS A 250 -6.03 9.11 -8.43
C CYS A 250 -7.33 8.85 -7.66
N GLY A 251 -7.23 8.83 -6.33
CA GLY A 251 -8.32 8.47 -5.42
C GLY A 251 -9.49 9.45 -5.34
N THR A 252 -9.42 10.59 -6.03
CA THR A 252 -10.46 11.64 -6.13
C THR A 252 -10.95 11.84 -7.57
N GLY A 253 -10.61 10.92 -8.49
CA GLY A 253 -10.93 11.04 -9.91
C GLY A 253 -12.35 10.60 -10.26
N VAL A 254 -12.98 11.34 -11.17
CA VAL A 254 -14.11 10.87 -11.99
C VAL A 254 -13.55 10.39 -13.33
N TYR A 255 -13.55 9.07 -13.52
CA TYR A 255 -13.12 8.41 -14.75
C TYR A 255 -14.34 8.22 -15.64
N LEU A 256 -14.39 8.92 -16.76
CA LEU A 256 -15.49 8.93 -17.71
C LEU A 256 -15.01 8.41 -19.07
N ASN A 257 -15.73 7.45 -19.65
CA ASN A 257 -15.44 6.91 -20.99
C ASN A 257 -13.99 6.43 -21.15
N SER A 258 -13.35 6.00 -20.05
CA SER A 258 -11.92 5.73 -20.00
C SER A 258 -11.61 4.24 -20.09
N THR A 259 -10.41 3.91 -20.55
CA THR A 259 -9.91 2.53 -20.67
C THR A 259 -8.76 2.29 -19.70
N LEU A 260 -8.71 1.12 -19.08
CA LEU A 260 -7.69 0.78 -18.09
C LEU A 260 -7.14 -0.61 -18.36
N ASP A 261 -5.81 -0.72 -18.39
CA ASP A 261 -5.07 -1.97 -18.39
C ASP A 261 -4.37 -2.13 -17.04
N ILE A 262 -4.86 -3.07 -16.24
CA ILE A 262 -4.41 -3.26 -14.87
C ILE A 262 -3.67 -4.58 -14.76
N TYR A 263 -2.36 -4.49 -14.50
CA TYR A 263 -1.43 -5.62 -14.42
C TYR A 263 -1.21 -6.16 -13.00
N SER A 264 -1.97 -5.66 -12.01
CA SER A 264 -1.97 -6.16 -10.63
C SER A 264 -3.30 -5.87 -9.91
N SER A 265 -3.55 -6.55 -8.81
CA SER A 265 -4.89 -6.63 -8.23
C SER A 265 -5.38 -5.38 -7.49
N LYS A 266 -4.56 -4.36 -7.20
CA LYS A 266 -4.92 -3.25 -6.28
C LYS A 266 -4.49 -1.87 -6.82
N PRO A 267 -5.19 -1.31 -7.83
CA PRO A 267 -4.81 -0.07 -8.50
C PRO A 267 -4.87 1.19 -7.61
N PHE A 268 -5.54 1.13 -6.45
CA PHE A 268 -5.49 2.15 -5.42
C PHE A 268 -4.84 1.61 -4.15
N TYR A 269 -3.95 2.39 -3.54
CA TYR A 269 -3.58 2.14 -2.14
C TYR A 269 -4.80 2.38 -1.26
N HIS A 270 -5.37 3.59 -1.32
CA HIS A 270 -6.68 3.98 -0.78
C HIS A 270 -7.32 5.04 -1.68
N THR A 271 -8.61 5.30 -1.50
CA THR A 271 -9.24 6.53 -2.01
C THR A 271 -9.47 7.50 -0.86
N THR A 272 -9.61 8.80 -1.16
CA THR A 272 -9.77 9.85 -0.14
C THR A 272 -11.10 10.58 -0.31
N GLY A 273 -11.62 11.14 0.79
CA GLY A 273 -12.86 11.90 0.77
C GLY A 273 -14.05 11.07 0.28
N THR A 274 -14.78 11.61 -0.70
CA THR A 274 -15.92 10.93 -1.36
C THR A 274 -15.52 9.81 -2.32
N GLY A 275 -14.22 9.53 -2.49
CA GLY A 275 -13.74 8.40 -3.26
C GLY A 275 -13.64 8.63 -4.77
N ALA A 276 -13.28 7.56 -5.49
CA ALA A 276 -13.14 7.55 -6.95
C ALA A 276 -14.42 7.03 -7.62
N ILE A 277 -14.72 7.53 -8.83
CA ILE A 277 -15.93 7.19 -9.58
C ILE A 277 -15.55 6.74 -10.99
N PHE A 278 -16.04 5.57 -11.41
CA PHE A 278 -15.95 5.08 -12.79
C PHE A 278 -17.32 5.18 -13.45
N LEU A 279 -17.39 5.89 -14.58
CA LEU A 279 -18.57 6.07 -15.41
C LEU A 279 -18.23 5.61 -16.83
N ASN A 280 -18.94 4.62 -17.34
CA ASN A 280 -18.75 4.14 -18.71
C ASN A 280 -17.30 3.74 -19.05
N CYS A 281 -16.60 3.03 -18.16
CA CYS A 281 -15.21 2.63 -18.39
C CYS A 281 -15.04 1.17 -18.87
N ASP A 282 -13.97 0.89 -19.62
CA ASP A 282 -13.57 -0.46 -20.00
C ASP A 282 -12.29 -0.84 -19.28
N ILE A 283 -12.36 -1.85 -18.42
CA ILE A 283 -11.24 -2.28 -17.57
C ILE A 283 -10.78 -3.67 -18.02
N ARG A 284 -9.57 -3.77 -18.53
CA ARG A 284 -8.87 -5.02 -18.79
C ARG A 284 -7.99 -5.35 -17.58
N SER A 285 -8.35 -6.41 -16.87
CA SER A 285 -7.58 -6.91 -15.73
C SER A 285 -6.75 -8.11 -16.17
N PHE A 286 -5.45 -8.00 -15.98
CA PHE A 286 -4.49 -9.10 -16.14
C PHE A 286 -4.18 -9.80 -14.80
N SER A 287 -4.92 -9.46 -13.73
CA SER A 287 -4.92 -10.23 -12.49
C SER A 287 -5.66 -11.54 -12.69
N HIS A 288 -5.06 -12.67 -12.27
CA HIS A 288 -5.62 -14.01 -12.43
C HIS A 288 -6.83 -14.27 -11.51
N ASP A 289 -6.57 -14.60 -10.23
CA ASP A 289 -7.63 -15.10 -9.34
C ASP A 289 -8.55 -14.00 -8.81
N LYS A 290 -7.96 -12.84 -8.50
CA LYS A 290 -8.62 -11.78 -7.74
C LYS A 290 -8.20 -10.41 -8.26
N GLN A 291 -9.19 -9.59 -8.59
CA GLN A 291 -9.04 -8.17 -8.85
C GLN A 291 -9.81 -7.38 -7.78
N TYR A 292 -9.11 -6.43 -7.16
CA TYR A 292 -9.64 -5.50 -6.19
C TYR A 292 -9.57 -4.06 -6.71
N PHE A 293 -10.21 -3.11 -6.02
CA PHE A 293 -9.98 -1.70 -6.26
C PHE A 293 -8.93 -1.13 -5.31
N THR A 294 -9.07 -1.38 -4.01
CA THR A 294 -8.24 -0.78 -2.98
C THR A 294 -7.46 -1.81 -2.18
N LYS A 295 -6.27 -1.41 -1.72
CA LYS A 295 -5.47 -2.15 -0.73
C LYS A 295 -5.87 -1.82 0.71
N ALA A 296 -6.23 -0.57 0.96
CA ALA A 296 -6.69 -0.04 2.24
C ALA A 296 -8.10 0.57 2.07
N ASN A 297 -8.55 1.34 3.07
CA ASN A 297 -9.92 1.89 3.10
C ASN A 297 -10.19 2.89 1.97
N GLY A 298 -11.46 3.21 1.73
CA GLY A 298 -11.87 4.19 0.74
C GLY A 298 -13.11 3.74 -0.03
N GLN A 299 -13.96 4.71 -0.41
CA GLN A 299 -15.15 4.45 -1.21
C GLN A 299 -14.81 4.46 -2.70
N VAL A 300 -15.49 3.61 -3.47
CA VAL A 300 -15.49 3.60 -4.93
C VAL A 300 -16.94 3.47 -5.43
N ALA A 301 -17.25 4.19 -6.50
CA ALA A 301 -18.50 4.01 -7.25
C ALA A 301 -18.22 3.57 -8.69
N VAL A 302 -18.98 2.61 -9.21
CA VAL A 302 -18.77 2.00 -10.53
C VAL A 302 -20.10 1.91 -11.27
N VAL A 303 -20.26 2.68 -12.35
CA VAL A 303 -21.50 2.82 -13.10
C VAL A 303 -21.26 2.51 -14.57
N ASP A 304 -22.10 1.66 -15.15
CA ASP A 304 -22.04 1.23 -16.55
C ASP A 304 -20.62 0.82 -16.93
N THR A 305 -19.93 -0.04 -16.19
CA THR A 305 -18.51 -0.37 -16.43
C THR A 305 -18.35 -1.83 -16.83
N ARG A 306 -17.48 -2.10 -17.81
CA ARG A 306 -17.21 -3.45 -18.33
C ARG A 306 -15.83 -3.90 -17.90
N PHE A 307 -15.75 -5.09 -17.34
CA PHE A 307 -14.51 -5.79 -17.03
C PHE A 307 -14.25 -6.87 -18.07
N ASN A 308 -13.04 -6.89 -18.61
CA ASN A 308 -12.49 -8.02 -19.33
C ASN A 308 -11.40 -8.66 -18.47
N THR A 309 -11.62 -9.91 -18.08
CA THR A 309 -10.75 -10.65 -17.16
C THR A 309 -10.55 -12.07 -17.66
N GLU A 310 -9.58 -12.78 -17.09
CA GLU A 310 -9.57 -14.24 -17.20
C GLU A 310 -10.89 -14.84 -16.67
N PRO A 311 -11.29 -16.03 -17.17
CA PRO A 311 -12.45 -16.73 -16.64
C PRO A 311 -12.32 -16.96 -15.13
N ASN A 312 -13.41 -16.74 -14.39
CA ASN A 312 -13.51 -16.94 -12.93
C ASN A 312 -12.73 -15.96 -12.04
N THR A 313 -12.09 -14.91 -12.58
CA THR A 313 -11.50 -13.84 -11.74
C THR A 313 -12.55 -13.26 -10.79
N TYR A 314 -12.27 -13.26 -9.49
CA TYR A 314 -13.13 -12.61 -8.50
C TYR A 314 -12.95 -11.10 -8.54
N LEU A 315 -14.06 -10.35 -8.59
CA LEU A 315 -14.07 -8.90 -8.46
C LEU A 315 -14.52 -8.50 -7.05
N GLY A 316 -13.67 -7.79 -6.32
CA GLY A 316 -13.98 -7.24 -5.00
C GLY A 316 -13.62 -5.78 -4.86
N TRP A 317 -14.16 -5.11 -3.86
CA TRP A 317 -13.72 -3.75 -3.50
C TRP A 317 -12.32 -3.76 -2.88
N ARG A 318 -12.11 -4.69 -1.94
CA ARG A 318 -10.90 -4.92 -1.17
C ARG A 318 -10.81 -6.41 -0.81
N ASP A 319 -9.62 -6.87 -0.42
CA ASP A 319 -9.40 -8.24 0.07
C ASP A 319 -10.29 -8.60 1.27
N VAL A 320 -10.30 -7.75 2.28
CA VAL A 320 -11.20 -7.80 3.44
C VAL A 320 -11.87 -6.43 3.57
N PRO A 321 -13.08 -6.27 3.01
CA PRO A 321 -13.83 -5.02 3.13
C PRO A 321 -14.17 -4.73 4.61
N PRO A 322 -13.89 -3.52 5.12
CA PRO A 322 -14.36 -3.12 6.44
C PRO A 322 -15.89 -3.05 6.46
N SER A 323 -16.51 -3.55 7.53
CA SER A 323 -17.97 -3.59 7.65
C SER A 323 -18.63 -2.20 7.61
N GLU A 324 -17.90 -1.16 8.01
CA GLU A 324 -18.30 0.25 7.95
C GLU A 324 -18.34 0.84 6.54
N THR A 325 -17.59 0.26 5.58
CA THR A 325 -17.46 0.82 4.23
C THR A 325 -18.63 0.39 3.34
N LYS A 326 -19.11 1.31 2.50
CA LYS A 326 -20.14 1.04 1.49
C LYS A 326 -19.68 1.59 0.15
N ASN A 327 -19.66 0.73 -0.85
CA ASN A 327 -19.30 1.05 -2.22
C ASN A 327 -20.53 0.94 -3.12
N TYR A 328 -20.52 1.61 -4.25
CA TYR A 328 -21.71 1.77 -5.07
C TYR A 328 -21.50 1.16 -6.45
N GLN A 329 -22.49 0.43 -6.94
CA GLN A 329 -22.45 -0.09 -8.30
C GLN A 329 -23.76 0.10 -9.06
N TYR A 330 -23.67 0.14 -10.38
CA TYR A 330 -24.82 0.04 -11.28
C TYR A 330 -24.38 -0.48 -12.66
N GLN A 331 -25.11 -1.45 -13.22
CA GLN A 331 -24.84 -2.04 -14.54
C GLN A 331 -23.35 -2.39 -14.78
N VAL A 332 -22.76 -3.12 -13.84
CA VAL A 332 -21.40 -3.64 -13.98
C VAL A 332 -21.44 -5.00 -14.66
N THR A 333 -20.57 -5.20 -15.64
CA THR A 333 -20.43 -6.49 -16.34
C THR A 333 -19.01 -7.00 -16.27
N GLN A 334 -18.86 -8.33 -16.23
CA GLN A 334 -17.61 -9.05 -16.38
C GLN A 334 -17.75 -10.01 -17.55
N ASN A 335 -16.91 -9.87 -18.57
CA ASN A 335 -16.93 -10.68 -19.79
C ASN A 335 -18.33 -10.75 -20.42
N GLY A 336 -19.02 -9.60 -20.44
CA GLY A 336 -20.37 -9.43 -20.98
C GLY A 336 -21.52 -9.89 -20.07
N GLN A 337 -21.25 -10.46 -18.90
CA GLN A 337 -22.27 -10.91 -17.95
C GLN A 337 -22.42 -9.94 -16.78
N PRO A 338 -23.64 -9.61 -16.31
CA PRO A 338 -23.84 -8.80 -15.11
C PRO A 338 -23.19 -9.43 -13.87
N ILE A 339 -22.61 -8.59 -13.00
CA ILE A 339 -21.92 -9.06 -11.79
C ILE A 339 -22.21 -8.14 -10.59
N LEU A 340 -22.21 -8.74 -9.39
CA LEU A 340 -22.14 -8.03 -8.12
C LEU A 340 -20.67 -8.01 -7.64
N ILE A 341 -20.06 -6.83 -7.58
CA ILE A 341 -18.72 -6.67 -7.01
C ILE A 341 -18.78 -7.03 -5.52
N SER A 342 -17.76 -7.73 -5.04
CA SER A 342 -17.73 -8.31 -3.70
C SER A 342 -18.89 -9.27 -3.42
N LYS A 343 -19.23 -10.15 -4.37
CA LYS A 343 -20.31 -11.15 -4.18
C LYS A 343 -20.17 -12.02 -2.92
N ASN A 344 -18.95 -12.19 -2.40
CA ASN A 344 -18.69 -12.96 -1.18
C ASN A 344 -18.92 -12.13 0.11
N ASP A 345 -19.04 -10.81 0.00
CA ASP A 345 -19.41 -9.88 1.07
C ASP A 345 -20.36 -8.79 0.51
N PRO A 346 -21.61 -9.18 0.18
CA PRO A 346 -22.55 -8.27 -0.48
C PRO A 346 -22.94 -7.07 0.38
N ALA A 347 -22.75 -7.13 1.71
CA ALA A 347 -23.03 -6.02 2.62
C ALA A 347 -22.08 -4.83 2.42
N SER A 348 -20.95 -5.02 1.71
CA SER A 348 -20.04 -3.95 1.30
C SER A 348 -20.49 -3.21 0.02
N THR A 349 -21.53 -3.70 -0.66
CA THR A 349 -21.98 -3.22 -1.97
C THR A 349 -23.42 -2.71 -1.92
N VAL A 350 -23.60 -1.46 -2.30
CA VAL A 350 -24.90 -0.84 -2.57
C VAL A 350 -25.14 -0.90 -4.07
N ASP A 351 -25.98 -1.84 -4.52
CA ASP A 351 -26.52 -1.78 -5.88
C ASP A 351 -27.53 -0.63 -5.97
N MET A 352 -27.27 0.30 -6.90
CA MET A 352 -28.09 1.49 -7.10
C MET A 352 -29.29 1.24 -8.02
N ALA A 353 -29.49 0.02 -8.51
CA ALA A 353 -30.68 -0.35 -9.25
C ALA A 353 -31.96 0.05 -8.50
N ALA A 354 -32.81 0.84 -9.15
CA ALA A 354 -34.04 1.41 -8.60
C ALA A 354 -33.88 2.31 -7.35
N LYS A 355 -32.66 2.75 -7.01
CA LYS A 355 -32.41 3.70 -5.91
C LYS A 355 -32.23 5.13 -6.45
N PRO A 356 -32.84 6.16 -5.81
CA PRO A 356 -32.71 7.55 -6.26
C PRO A 356 -31.27 8.07 -6.33
N VAL A 357 -30.36 7.55 -5.50
CA VAL A 357 -28.93 7.91 -5.50
C VAL A 357 -28.25 7.68 -6.86
N LEU A 358 -28.77 6.80 -7.72
CA LEU A 358 -28.26 6.60 -9.09
C LEU A 358 -28.21 7.92 -9.86
N ALA A 359 -29.18 8.81 -9.64
CA ALA A 359 -29.27 10.10 -10.33
C ALA A 359 -28.08 11.03 -10.02
N ALA A 360 -27.36 10.81 -8.91
CA ALA A 360 -26.13 11.54 -8.61
C ALA A 360 -25.00 11.24 -9.61
N TYR A 361 -25.06 10.08 -10.28
CA TYR A 361 -24.04 9.57 -11.21
C TYR A 361 -24.52 9.54 -12.67
N ARG A 362 -25.78 9.15 -12.91
CA ARG A 362 -26.35 8.90 -14.23
C ARG A 362 -27.86 9.12 -14.23
N LEU A 363 -28.39 9.69 -15.31
CA LEU A 363 -29.83 9.81 -15.55
C LEU A 363 -30.17 9.51 -17.01
N GLU A 364 -31.43 9.19 -17.27
CA GLU A 364 -31.97 9.04 -18.61
C GLU A 364 -32.88 10.20 -18.97
N HIS A 365 -32.62 10.81 -20.13
CA HIS A 365 -33.42 11.90 -20.64
C HIS A 365 -33.60 11.75 -22.14
N LYS A 366 -34.86 11.67 -22.60
CA LYS A 366 -35.23 11.53 -24.02
C LYS A 366 -34.53 10.34 -24.72
N GLY A 367 -34.49 9.19 -24.04
CA GLY A 367 -33.87 7.96 -24.55
C GLY A 367 -32.34 7.98 -24.61
N LYS A 368 -31.69 9.00 -24.02
CA LYS A 368 -30.24 9.11 -23.94
C LYS A 368 -29.77 9.05 -22.50
N VAL A 369 -28.62 8.44 -22.32
CA VAL A 369 -27.89 8.40 -21.07
C VAL A 369 -27.11 9.71 -20.90
N ILE A 370 -27.29 10.35 -19.75
CA ILE A 370 -26.50 11.50 -19.32
C ILE A 370 -25.72 11.08 -18.07
N TYR A 371 -24.39 11.02 -18.19
CA TYR A 371 -23.51 10.91 -17.03
C TYR A 371 -23.48 12.26 -16.31
N ASN A 372 -23.97 12.28 -15.08
CA ASN A 372 -24.25 13.50 -14.32
C ASN A 372 -22.97 14.12 -13.71
N THR A 373 -21.99 14.38 -14.57
CA THR A 373 -20.73 15.02 -14.20
C THR A 373 -20.94 16.41 -13.63
N TYR A 374 -22.03 17.10 -13.97
CA TYR A 374 -22.38 18.36 -13.34
C TYR A 374 -22.68 18.18 -11.84
N ASN A 375 -23.51 17.20 -11.44
CA ASN A 375 -23.73 16.94 -10.02
C ASN A 375 -22.44 16.58 -9.27
N LEU A 376 -21.59 15.76 -9.90
CA LEU A 376 -20.33 15.33 -9.29
C LEU A 376 -19.32 16.47 -9.18
N LEU A 377 -19.18 17.32 -10.19
CA LEU A 377 -18.05 18.25 -10.25
C LEU A 377 -18.43 19.69 -9.89
N ALA A 378 -19.71 20.05 -9.85
CA ALA A 378 -20.14 21.45 -9.66
C ALA A 378 -19.67 22.09 -8.35
N GLY A 379 -19.47 21.33 -7.27
CA GLY A 379 -19.16 21.89 -5.95
C GLY A 379 -20.15 23.00 -5.58
N ASP A 380 -19.65 24.10 -5.03
CA ASP A 380 -20.43 25.33 -4.78
C ASP A 380 -20.22 26.42 -5.85
N ASP A 381 -19.31 26.19 -6.80
CA ASP A 381 -18.92 27.16 -7.84
C ASP A 381 -19.53 26.89 -9.22
N GLY A 382 -20.31 25.81 -9.35
CA GLY A 382 -21.02 25.45 -10.58
C GLY A 382 -20.10 24.94 -11.70
N TRP A 383 -18.90 24.42 -11.37
CA TRP A 383 -17.94 23.92 -12.35
C TRP A 383 -18.53 22.80 -13.23
N ASP A 384 -18.52 23.01 -14.55
CA ASP A 384 -19.11 22.10 -15.54
C ASP A 384 -18.14 21.83 -16.71
N PRO A 385 -17.10 21.01 -16.51
CA PRO A 385 -16.09 20.77 -17.54
C PRO A 385 -16.59 19.99 -18.76
N MET A 386 -17.78 19.38 -18.68
CA MET A 386 -18.42 18.64 -19.76
C MET A 386 -19.58 19.40 -20.44
N GLY A 387 -19.99 20.56 -19.90
CA GLY A 387 -21.08 21.36 -20.45
C GLY A 387 -22.46 20.69 -20.35
N VAL A 388 -22.66 19.77 -19.40
CA VAL A 388 -23.91 18.99 -19.31
C VAL A 388 -24.99 19.64 -18.45
N LYS A 389 -24.69 20.73 -17.74
CA LYS A 389 -25.64 21.46 -16.88
C LYS A 389 -26.97 21.76 -17.58
N PRO A 390 -27.02 22.31 -18.81
CA PRO A 390 -28.31 22.63 -19.45
C PRO A 390 -29.19 21.39 -19.66
N LEU A 391 -28.58 20.24 -19.95
CA LEU A 391 -29.29 18.97 -20.14
C LEU A 391 -29.84 18.44 -18.80
N VAL A 392 -29.04 18.52 -17.74
CA VAL A 392 -29.45 18.10 -16.39
C VAL A 392 -30.62 18.96 -15.90
N VAL A 393 -30.52 20.28 -16.00
CA VAL A 393 -31.59 21.22 -15.57
C VAL A 393 -32.87 21.04 -16.39
N ALA A 394 -32.74 20.79 -17.70
CA ALA A 394 -33.91 20.47 -18.54
C ALA A 394 -34.58 19.17 -18.08
N ALA A 395 -33.78 18.14 -17.78
CA ALA A 395 -34.30 16.88 -17.26
C ALA A 395 -34.99 17.04 -15.90
N GLU A 396 -34.42 17.82 -14.98
CA GLU A 396 -35.03 18.10 -13.67
C GLU A 396 -36.43 18.72 -13.82
N LYS A 397 -36.54 19.74 -14.69
CA LYS A 397 -37.81 20.44 -14.94
C LYS A 397 -38.85 19.53 -15.59
N GLU A 398 -38.47 18.78 -16.61
CA GLU A 398 -39.39 17.92 -17.36
C GLU A 398 -39.87 16.71 -16.53
N GLN A 399 -39.01 16.16 -15.67
CA GLN A 399 -39.31 14.95 -14.88
C GLN A 399 -39.80 15.28 -13.47
N ALA A 400 -39.88 16.56 -13.09
CA ALA A 400 -40.21 17.02 -11.74
C ALA A 400 -39.37 16.32 -10.65
N ALA A 401 -38.08 16.12 -10.93
CA ALA A 401 -37.13 15.40 -10.09
C ALA A 401 -35.86 16.24 -9.89
N LYS A 402 -35.13 15.99 -8.79
CA LYS A 402 -33.87 16.67 -8.49
C LYS A 402 -32.69 15.83 -8.95
N PHE A 403 -31.81 16.41 -9.74
CA PHE A 403 -30.59 15.81 -10.29
C PHE A 403 -29.32 16.61 -9.97
N THR A 404 -29.45 17.75 -9.29
CA THR A 404 -28.35 18.60 -8.86
C THR A 404 -28.24 18.61 -7.34
N ASN A 405 -27.02 18.85 -6.84
CA ASN A 405 -26.72 18.90 -5.41
C ASN A 405 -27.14 17.63 -4.64
N LEU A 406 -27.00 16.48 -5.27
CA LEU A 406 -27.28 15.17 -4.70
C LEU A 406 -26.04 14.62 -3.97
N PRO A 407 -26.19 14.10 -2.74
CA PRO A 407 -25.10 13.47 -2.02
C PRO A 407 -24.70 12.14 -2.67
N VAL A 408 -23.42 11.76 -2.50
CA VAL A 408 -22.82 10.52 -3.02
C VAL A 408 -22.30 9.61 -1.92
N GLN A 409 -22.27 10.09 -0.68
CA GLN A 409 -21.70 9.38 0.46
C GLN A 409 -22.42 9.76 1.76
N LEU A 410 -22.64 8.76 2.61
CA LEU A 410 -23.02 8.88 4.01
C LEU A 410 -21.85 8.40 4.87
N LEU A 411 -21.51 9.14 5.91
CA LEU A 411 -20.44 8.81 6.86
C LEU A 411 -21.00 8.76 8.28
N LEU A 412 -20.52 7.79 9.06
CA LEU A 412 -20.73 7.75 10.50
C LEU A 412 -19.42 8.01 11.24
N SER A 413 -19.50 8.73 12.36
CA SER A 413 -18.37 8.96 13.26
C SER A 413 -18.84 8.92 14.71
N PRO A 414 -18.03 8.37 15.64
CA PRO A 414 -16.81 7.59 15.37
C PRO A 414 -17.10 6.22 14.74
N THR A 415 -16.07 5.63 14.13
CA THR A 415 -16.04 4.25 13.64
C THR A 415 -15.17 3.39 14.56
N ASN A 416 -15.52 2.11 14.75
CA ASN A 416 -14.77 1.14 15.56
C ASN A 416 -14.57 1.58 17.03
N VAL A 417 -15.63 1.48 17.84
CA VAL A 417 -15.60 1.90 19.24
C VAL A 417 -15.85 0.74 20.20
N ALA A 418 -15.12 0.69 21.32
CA ALA A 418 -15.43 -0.20 22.44
C ALA A 418 -16.24 0.54 23.52
N ILE A 419 -17.32 -0.07 23.99
CA ILE A 419 -18.19 0.47 25.06
C ILE A 419 -18.57 -0.62 26.07
N GLU A 420 -18.73 -0.23 27.34
CA GLU A 420 -19.09 -1.12 28.44
C GLU A 420 -20.50 -0.84 28.99
N THR A 421 -21.32 -1.89 29.10
CA THR A 421 -22.66 -1.83 29.74
C THR A 421 -22.57 -1.27 31.15
N GLY A 422 -23.38 -0.24 31.44
CA GLY A 422 -23.49 0.38 32.76
C GLY A 422 -22.42 1.43 33.09
N LYS A 423 -21.46 1.66 32.18
CA LYS A 423 -20.38 2.64 32.34
C LYS A 423 -20.35 3.66 31.22
N ASP A 424 -20.41 3.19 29.98
CA ASP A 424 -20.24 4.03 28.80
C ASP A 424 -21.58 4.33 28.11
N LYS A 425 -21.63 5.46 27.42
CA LYS A 425 -22.60 5.79 26.38
C LYS A 425 -21.91 6.65 25.33
N ILE A 426 -22.32 6.54 24.07
CA ILE A 426 -21.68 7.26 22.97
C ILE A 426 -22.68 7.90 22.03
N THR A 427 -22.32 9.04 21.45
CA THR A 427 -23.09 9.67 20.38
C THR A 427 -22.41 9.42 19.03
N LEU A 428 -23.11 8.73 18.14
CA LEU A 428 -22.73 8.64 16.72
C LEU A 428 -23.30 9.83 15.96
N SER A 429 -22.54 10.35 15.01
CA SER A 429 -22.94 11.45 14.12
C SER A 429 -22.89 11.01 12.67
N ALA A 430 -23.92 11.38 11.90
CA ALA A 430 -24.06 11.13 10.48
C ALA A 430 -23.76 12.39 9.66
N ARG A 431 -23.00 12.25 8.57
CA ARG A 431 -22.70 13.34 7.63
C ARG A 431 -22.94 12.89 6.19
N LEU A 432 -23.64 13.72 5.42
CA LEU A 432 -23.88 13.51 4.00
C LEU A 432 -22.93 14.39 3.18
N MET A 433 -22.31 13.80 2.17
CA MET A 433 -21.31 14.48 1.34
C MET A 433 -21.70 14.41 -0.13
N ARG A 434 -21.67 15.56 -0.83
CA ARG A 434 -21.55 15.62 -2.29
C ARG A 434 -20.08 15.41 -2.68
N PHE A 435 -19.87 14.98 -3.91
CA PHE A 435 -18.53 14.69 -4.43
C PHE A 435 -17.59 15.90 -4.30
N GLY A 436 -16.32 15.65 -3.93
CA GLY A 436 -15.36 16.71 -3.63
C GLY A 436 -15.41 17.23 -2.19
N ASN A 437 -16.05 16.46 -1.29
CA ASN A 437 -16.16 16.72 0.16
C ASN A 437 -17.00 17.95 0.53
N TYR A 438 -18.06 18.23 -0.22
CA TYR A 438 -19.01 19.29 0.13
C TYR A 438 -20.14 18.73 0.99
N GLU A 439 -20.42 19.36 2.14
CA GLU A 439 -21.50 18.90 3.02
C GLU A 439 -22.88 19.04 2.36
N HIS A 440 -23.78 18.15 2.74
CA HIS A 440 -25.18 18.15 2.33
C HIS A 440 -26.09 18.01 3.54
N THR A 441 -27.24 18.66 3.48
CA THR A 441 -28.29 18.62 4.51
C THR A 441 -29.66 18.44 3.87
N GLY A 442 -30.63 18.03 4.68
CA GLY A 442 -32.04 17.97 4.26
C GLY A 442 -32.55 16.57 3.90
N GLU A 443 -31.73 15.53 4.06
CA GLU A 443 -32.17 14.15 3.95
C GLU A 443 -32.21 13.47 5.34
N PRO A 444 -33.38 12.97 5.80
CA PRO A 444 -33.48 12.26 7.08
C PRO A 444 -32.64 10.99 7.12
N ILE A 445 -32.00 10.74 8.26
CA ILE A 445 -31.21 9.53 8.49
C ILE A 445 -32.03 8.53 9.30
N ASN A 446 -32.14 7.31 8.78
CA ASN A 446 -32.72 6.18 9.48
C ASN A 446 -31.62 5.34 10.14
N TRP A 447 -31.73 5.08 11.43
CA TRP A 447 -30.77 4.30 12.21
C TRP A 447 -31.35 2.94 12.55
N ARG A 448 -30.53 1.88 12.44
CA ARG A 448 -30.92 0.53 12.84
C ARG A 448 -29.73 -0.24 13.40
N VAL A 449 -30.04 -1.23 14.22
CA VAL A 449 -29.11 -2.31 14.58
C VAL A 449 -29.66 -3.59 13.95
N ALA A 450 -28.77 -4.51 13.58
CA ALA A 450 -29.20 -5.82 13.10
C ALA A 450 -30.09 -6.51 14.18
N PRO A 451 -31.25 -7.11 13.81
CA PRO A 451 -32.22 -7.66 14.78
C PRO A 451 -31.62 -8.67 15.77
N GLU A 452 -30.66 -9.47 15.32
CA GLU A 452 -29.93 -10.46 16.10
C GLU A 452 -28.90 -9.86 17.07
N GLN A 453 -28.75 -8.54 17.08
CA GLN A 453 -27.75 -7.79 17.85
C GLN A 453 -28.38 -6.70 18.74
N GLN A 454 -29.57 -6.92 19.30
CA GLN A 454 -30.24 -6.01 20.26
C GLN A 454 -29.52 -5.93 21.63
N LEU A 455 -28.22 -5.63 21.60
CA LEU A 455 -27.37 -5.35 22.76
C LEU A 455 -27.18 -3.84 22.96
N LEU A 456 -27.98 -3.03 22.26
CA LEU A 456 -27.91 -1.59 22.23
C LEU A 456 -29.32 -0.99 22.29
N LYS A 457 -29.46 0.11 23.03
CA LYS A 457 -30.59 1.03 22.92
C LYS A 457 -30.17 2.25 22.11
N LEU A 458 -30.91 2.55 21.04
CA LEU A 458 -30.69 3.72 20.20
C LEU A 458 -31.65 4.85 20.60
N GLN A 459 -31.13 6.07 20.75
CA GLN A 459 -31.90 7.29 20.93
C GLN A 459 -31.51 8.29 19.83
N VAL A 460 -32.37 8.45 18.84
CA VAL A 460 -32.10 9.29 17.67
C VAL A 460 -32.53 10.72 17.95
N SER A 461 -31.68 11.69 17.62
CA SER A 461 -32.00 13.12 17.76
C SER A 461 -33.07 13.58 16.78
N PRO A 462 -33.76 14.69 17.06
CA PRO A 462 -34.62 15.35 16.07
C PRO A 462 -33.83 15.66 14.79
N GLY A 463 -34.33 15.22 13.64
CA GLY A 463 -33.65 15.35 12.34
C GLY A 463 -32.67 14.22 11.99
N GLY A 464 -32.39 13.31 12.93
CA GLY A 464 -31.66 12.07 12.68
C GLY A 464 -30.15 12.19 12.50
N LEU A 465 -29.55 13.37 12.59
CA LEU A 465 -28.11 13.54 12.35
C LEU A 465 -27.22 12.93 13.43
N THR A 466 -27.75 12.69 14.63
CA THR A 466 -27.03 12.01 15.70
C THR A 466 -27.87 10.92 16.36
N CYS A 467 -27.20 9.90 16.88
CA CYS A 467 -27.81 8.82 17.65
C CYS A 467 -26.99 8.55 18.91
N GLU A 468 -27.61 8.72 20.09
CA GLU A 468 -27.02 8.22 21.34
C GLU A 468 -27.24 6.71 21.41
N VAL A 469 -26.14 5.99 21.61
CA VAL A 469 -26.06 4.54 21.67
C VAL A 469 -25.70 4.14 23.10
N ILE A 470 -26.58 3.35 23.72
CA ILE A 470 -26.45 2.91 25.10
C ILE A 470 -26.28 1.38 25.10
N PRO A 471 -25.17 0.84 25.64
CA PRO A 471 -24.93 -0.59 25.70
C PRO A 471 -25.87 -1.28 26.71
N THR A 472 -26.43 -2.40 26.30
CA THR A 472 -27.33 -3.26 27.11
C THR A 472 -26.91 -4.73 27.06
N ASN A 473 -25.62 -5.01 26.84
CA ASN A 473 -25.11 -6.38 26.82
C ASN A 473 -25.05 -6.95 28.24
N GLU A 474 -25.92 -7.94 28.51
CA GLU A 474 -26.00 -8.68 29.78
C GLU A 474 -25.34 -10.07 29.72
N ASN A 475 -24.78 -10.45 28.56
CA ASN A 475 -24.04 -11.70 28.41
C ASN A 475 -22.68 -11.64 29.13
N ASP A 476 -21.90 -12.72 29.07
CA ASP A 476 -20.57 -12.75 29.70
C ASP A 476 -19.42 -12.30 28.77
N ASP A 477 -19.64 -12.27 27.46
CA ASP A 477 -18.63 -11.97 26.45
C ASP A 477 -18.89 -10.65 25.70
N THR A 478 -17.80 -10.04 25.22
CA THR A 478 -17.86 -8.84 24.37
C THR A 478 -18.35 -9.22 22.99
N ARG A 479 -19.32 -8.49 22.45
CA ARG A 479 -19.93 -8.77 21.14
C ARG A 479 -19.70 -7.60 20.20
N GLN A 480 -19.35 -7.91 18.96
CA GLN A 480 -19.35 -6.93 17.88
C GLN A 480 -20.80 -6.67 17.43
N VAL A 481 -21.19 -5.40 17.35
CA VAL A 481 -22.51 -4.94 16.92
C VAL A 481 -22.36 -3.87 15.84
N LEU A 482 -23.16 -3.98 14.79
CA LEU A 482 -23.19 -3.01 13.69
C LEU A 482 -24.37 -2.05 13.85
N VAL A 483 -24.06 -0.77 14.04
CA VAL A 483 -25.06 0.31 13.94
C VAL A 483 -25.04 0.83 12.51
N MET A 484 -26.14 0.62 11.78
CA MET A 484 -26.29 1.06 10.40
C MET A 484 -27.09 2.36 10.33
N ALA A 485 -26.72 3.22 9.39
CA ALA A 485 -27.50 4.39 9.00
C ALA A 485 -27.80 4.33 7.50
N SER A 486 -28.98 4.77 7.11
CA SER A 486 -29.39 4.84 5.71
C SER A 486 -30.26 6.05 5.42
N THR A 487 -30.32 6.44 4.15
CA THR A 487 -31.22 7.50 3.67
C THR A 487 -32.25 6.96 2.68
N ALA A 488 -33.29 7.76 2.39
CA ALA A 488 -34.33 7.38 1.43
C ALA A 488 -33.82 7.32 -0.02
N SER A 489 -32.78 8.08 -0.35
CA SER A 489 -32.08 8.05 -1.64
C SER A 489 -31.28 6.76 -1.84
N GLY A 490 -30.97 6.04 -0.75
CA GLY A 490 -30.25 4.78 -0.79
C GLY A 490 -28.77 4.88 -0.43
N LEU A 491 -28.34 5.96 0.22
CA LEU A 491 -27.02 6.01 0.85
C LEU A 491 -27.02 5.18 2.12
N GLU A 492 -25.89 4.51 2.40
CA GLU A 492 -25.75 3.60 3.53
C GLU A 492 -24.38 3.83 4.19
N ALA A 493 -24.32 3.65 5.51
CA ALA A 493 -23.09 3.68 6.29
C ALA A 493 -23.24 2.79 7.52
N ALA A 494 -22.13 2.39 8.13
CA ALA A 494 -22.18 1.65 9.39
C ALA A 494 -21.05 2.08 10.34
N SER A 495 -21.28 1.88 11.63
CA SER A 495 -20.27 1.95 12.68
C SER A 495 -20.23 0.61 13.39
N VAL A 496 -19.00 0.13 13.61
CA VAL A 496 -18.72 -1.12 14.32
C VAL A 496 -18.49 -0.81 15.79
N LEU A 497 -19.24 -1.45 16.67
CA LEU A 497 -19.11 -1.30 18.12
C LEU A 497 -18.71 -2.64 18.75
N GLN A 498 -17.73 -2.63 19.64
CA GLN A 498 -17.40 -3.74 20.54
C GLN A 498 -18.11 -3.50 21.88
N VAL A 499 -19.19 -4.23 22.12
CA VAL A 499 -20.09 -4.02 23.26
C VAL A 499 -19.75 -5.03 24.36
N ALA A 500 -19.01 -4.57 25.37
CA ALA A 500 -18.64 -5.38 26.52
C ALA A 500 -19.74 -5.37 27.59
N PRO A 501 -19.97 -6.49 28.30
CA PRO A 501 -20.81 -6.47 29.49
C PRO A 501 -20.10 -5.75 30.63
N SER A 502 -20.85 -5.46 31.71
CA SER A 502 -20.27 -4.85 32.90
C SER A 502 -19.12 -5.70 33.47
N LYS A 503 -18.01 -5.04 33.80
CA LYS A 503 -16.85 -5.69 34.40
C LYS A 503 -17.13 -6.11 35.84
N LEU A 504 -16.58 -7.25 36.23
CA LEU A 504 -16.58 -7.78 37.59
C LEU A 504 -15.18 -7.62 38.21
N PRO A 505 -15.07 -7.64 39.56
CA PRO A 505 -13.77 -7.66 40.23
C PRO A 505 -12.92 -8.85 39.77
N PRO A 506 -11.58 -8.72 39.73
CA PRO A 506 -10.69 -9.86 39.53
C PRO A 506 -10.95 -10.96 40.57
N PRO A 507 -10.84 -12.24 40.20
CA PRO A 507 -11.15 -13.33 41.11
C PRO A 507 -10.08 -13.46 42.20
N ALA A 508 -10.51 -13.79 43.42
CA ALA A 508 -9.62 -13.97 44.56
C ALA A 508 -8.97 -15.36 44.55
N PHE A 509 -7.77 -15.48 45.11
CA PHE A 509 -7.13 -16.79 45.32
C PHE A 509 -7.77 -17.51 46.50
N SER A 510 -8.40 -18.67 46.25
CA SER A 510 -8.78 -19.63 47.29
C SER A 510 -7.61 -20.54 47.66
N THR A 511 -6.62 -20.67 46.77
CA THR A 511 -5.31 -21.27 47.06
C THR A 511 -4.25 -20.47 46.34
N ARG A 512 -3.24 -19.99 47.06
CA ARG A 512 -2.14 -19.20 46.50
C ARG A 512 -1.28 -20.05 45.54
N PRO A 513 -0.62 -19.43 44.55
CA PRO A 513 0.34 -20.09 43.67
C PRO A 513 1.43 -20.85 44.42
N ASP A 514 1.62 -22.11 44.05
CA ASP A 514 2.65 -23.01 44.58
C ASP A 514 3.34 -23.77 43.45
N LEU A 515 4.67 -23.86 43.51
CA LEU A 515 5.49 -24.55 42.53
C LEU A 515 5.90 -25.92 43.05
N ALA A 516 5.51 -26.96 42.34
CA ALA A 516 5.98 -28.31 42.62
C ALA A 516 7.47 -28.45 42.27
N LYS A 517 8.16 -29.40 42.93
CA LYS A 517 9.52 -29.78 42.57
C LYS A 517 9.57 -30.31 41.12
N PRO A 518 10.69 -30.12 40.40
CA PRO A 518 10.87 -30.68 39.06
C PRO A 518 10.51 -32.16 39.01
N LYS A 519 9.66 -32.55 38.06
CA LYS A 519 9.30 -33.93 37.78
C LYS A 519 9.36 -34.15 36.28
N ASN A 520 10.15 -35.14 35.85
CA ASN A 520 10.31 -35.51 34.44
C ASN A 520 10.69 -34.33 33.51
N GLY A 521 11.51 -33.39 33.99
CA GLY A 521 11.92 -32.24 33.17
C GLY A 521 10.95 -31.06 33.17
N THR A 522 9.87 -31.11 33.94
CA THR A 522 8.81 -30.07 33.94
C THR A 522 8.51 -29.59 35.36
N LEU A 523 8.19 -28.30 35.48
CA LEU A 523 7.62 -27.68 36.67
C LEU A 523 6.11 -27.51 36.52
N GLN A 524 5.40 -27.72 37.62
CA GLN A 524 3.94 -27.64 37.69
C GLN A 524 3.56 -26.51 38.65
N LEU A 525 2.71 -25.61 38.18
CA LEU A 525 2.17 -24.50 38.95
C LEU A 525 0.73 -24.81 39.37
N ALA A 526 0.47 -24.81 40.67
CA ALA A 526 -0.86 -25.04 41.23
C ALA A 526 -1.38 -23.78 41.92
N TYR A 527 -2.62 -23.39 41.63
CA TYR A 527 -3.39 -22.41 42.38
C TYR A 527 -4.88 -22.67 42.20
N LYS A 528 -5.71 -21.99 42.98
CA LYS A 528 -7.17 -22.02 42.80
C LYS A 528 -7.73 -20.61 42.97
N LEU A 529 -8.71 -20.29 42.13
CA LEU A 529 -9.43 -19.02 42.14
C LEU A 529 -10.88 -19.27 42.58
N ASP A 530 -11.43 -18.34 43.35
CA ASP A 530 -12.84 -18.32 43.72
C ASP A 530 -13.63 -17.60 42.61
N MET A 531 -14.13 -18.37 41.64
CA MET A 531 -14.91 -17.86 40.51
C MET A 531 -15.72 -18.95 39.82
N ARG A 532 -16.74 -18.52 39.07
CA ARG A 532 -17.56 -19.39 38.20
C ARG A 532 -17.08 -19.48 36.74
N PHE A 533 -16.12 -18.64 36.35
CA PHE A 533 -15.64 -18.52 34.97
C PHE A 533 -14.43 -19.41 34.72
N ALA A 534 -14.12 -19.63 33.43
CA ALA A 534 -12.85 -20.23 33.03
C ALA A 534 -11.68 -19.32 33.43
N ASP A 535 -10.58 -19.96 33.83
CA ASP A 535 -9.36 -19.26 34.21
C ASP A 535 -8.63 -18.71 32.98
N GLN A 536 -8.43 -17.40 32.98
CA GLN A 536 -7.69 -16.66 31.96
C GLN A 536 -6.50 -15.90 32.56
N SER A 537 -6.00 -16.35 33.70
CA SER A 537 -4.92 -15.69 34.43
C SER A 537 -3.66 -15.54 33.58
N LEU A 538 -2.99 -14.41 33.76
CA LEU A 538 -1.69 -14.18 33.16
C LEU A 538 -0.65 -14.86 34.06
N VAL A 539 0.03 -15.86 33.52
CA VAL A 539 1.11 -16.58 34.19
C VAL A 539 2.40 -16.22 33.49
N THR A 540 3.37 -15.74 34.26
CA THR A 540 4.69 -15.37 33.77
C THR A 540 5.76 -16.16 34.52
N TRP A 541 6.68 -16.76 33.77
CA TRP A 541 7.80 -17.55 34.29
C TRP A 541 9.09 -16.76 34.15
N TYR A 542 9.90 -16.79 35.20
CA TYR A 542 11.15 -16.06 35.29
C TYR A 542 12.29 -16.96 35.75
N ARG A 543 13.50 -16.63 35.30
CA ARG A 543 14.75 -17.07 35.91
C ARG A 543 15.26 -16.01 36.87
N CYS A 544 15.55 -16.41 38.10
CA CYS A 544 15.99 -15.55 39.18
C CYS A 544 17.36 -16.00 39.71
N THR A 545 18.10 -15.05 40.31
CA THR A 545 19.45 -15.30 40.82
C THR A 545 19.47 -15.91 42.23
N ASP A 546 18.34 -15.89 42.95
CA ASP A 546 18.24 -16.41 44.31
C ASP A 546 16.83 -16.95 44.65
N ALA A 547 16.70 -17.58 45.82
CA ALA A 547 15.44 -18.13 46.34
C ALA A 547 14.40 -17.07 46.74
N LYS A 548 14.77 -15.78 46.77
CA LYS A 548 13.85 -14.66 47.03
C LYS A 548 13.22 -14.14 45.74
N GLY A 549 13.66 -14.63 44.57
CA GLY A 549 13.18 -14.18 43.28
C GLY A 549 13.88 -12.92 42.76
N SER A 550 15.07 -12.57 43.28
CA SER A 550 15.79 -11.36 42.84
C SER A 550 16.25 -11.45 41.38
N ASN A 551 16.35 -10.29 40.73
CA ASN A 551 16.78 -10.11 39.33
C ASN A 551 16.02 -11.00 38.32
N PRO A 552 14.69 -10.98 38.31
CA PRO A 552 13.90 -11.86 37.45
C PRO A 552 14.08 -11.49 35.97
N ILE A 553 14.41 -12.47 35.14
CA ILE A 553 14.39 -12.37 33.67
C ILE A 553 13.23 -13.21 33.16
N GLU A 554 12.31 -12.58 32.43
CA GLU A 554 11.13 -13.25 31.84
C GLU A 554 11.56 -14.23 30.76
N VAL A 555 11.05 -15.47 30.83
CA VAL A 555 11.40 -16.54 29.89
C VAL A 555 10.19 -17.19 29.23
N ALA A 556 9.03 -17.22 29.91
CA ALA A 556 7.80 -17.72 29.32
C ALA A 556 6.55 -17.02 29.87
N VAL A 557 5.48 -16.97 29.08
CA VAL A 557 4.22 -16.28 29.39
C VAL A 557 3.00 -17.04 28.87
N SER A 558 1.86 -16.86 29.55
CA SER A 558 0.53 -17.24 29.04
C SER A 558 0.22 -16.57 27.69
N ARG A 559 -0.57 -17.24 26.84
CA ARG A 559 -1.10 -16.67 25.59
C ARG A 559 -2.54 -17.10 25.35
N PHE A 560 -3.27 -16.30 24.57
CA PHE A 560 -4.63 -16.59 24.11
C PHE A 560 -5.60 -16.96 25.24
N ASP A 561 -5.55 -16.19 26.32
CA ASP A 561 -6.38 -16.39 27.52
C ASP A 561 -6.28 -17.80 28.13
N LYS A 562 -5.14 -18.47 27.95
CA LYS A 562 -4.84 -19.76 28.56
C LYS A 562 -3.65 -19.62 29.54
N PRO A 563 -3.84 -19.90 30.84
CA PRO A 563 -2.75 -19.86 31.80
C PRO A 563 -1.70 -20.93 31.50
N LEU A 564 -0.41 -20.56 31.53
CA LEU A 564 0.70 -21.49 31.34
C LEU A 564 1.07 -22.17 32.67
N LEU A 565 0.39 -23.27 32.99
CA LEU A 565 0.56 -23.98 34.27
C LEU A 565 1.78 -24.93 34.31
N GLU A 566 2.37 -25.22 33.15
CA GLU A 566 3.53 -26.11 33.03
C GLU A 566 4.72 -25.38 32.39
N TYR A 567 5.91 -25.59 32.94
CA TYR A 567 7.16 -25.05 32.40
C TYR A 567 8.18 -26.17 32.17
N THR A 568 8.55 -26.38 30.91
CA THR A 568 9.55 -27.40 30.53
C THR A 568 10.95 -26.83 30.70
N LEU A 569 11.80 -27.54 31.45
CA LEU A 569 13.17 -27.14 31.75
C LEU A 569 14.10 -27.38 30.55
N SER A 570 15.03 -26.46 30.38
CA SER A 570 16.07 -26.43 29.35
C SER A 570 17.47 -26.34 29.99
N ALA A 571 18.51 -26.53 29.19
CA ALA A 571 19.90 -26.35 29.64
C ALA A 571 20.15 -24.95 30.24
N GLY A 572 19.46 -23.92 29.76
CA GLY A 572 19.57 -22.54 30.26
C GLY A 572 18.98 -22.32 31.65
N ASP A 573 18.23 -23.27 32.21
CA ASP A 573 17.63 -23.15 33.54
C ASP A 573 18.58 -23.59 34.66
N VAL A 574 19.60 -24.38 34.34
CA VAL A 574 20.55 -24.91 35.33
C VAL A 574 21.26 -23.76 36.05
N GLY A 575 21.25 -23.79 37.37
CA GLY A 575 21.84 -22.75 38.22
C GLY A 575 20.88 -21.61 38.57
N TYR A 576 19.71 -21.51 37.92
CA TYR A 576 18.70 -20.49 38.22
C TYR A 576 17.62 -21.00 39.16
N TYR A 577 17.05 -20.08 39.93
CA TYR A 577 15.80 -20.29 40.66
C TYR A 577 14.64 -19.93 39.75
N ILE A 578 13.65 -20.81 39.62
CA ILE A 578 12.47 -20.53 38.77
C ILE A 578 11.38 -19.88 39.62
N MET A 579 10.84 -18.78 39.12
CA MET A 579 9.70 -18.07 39.69
C MET A 579 8.53 -18.11 38.71
N ALA A 580 7.33 -18.37 39.23
CA ALA A 580 6.08 -18.21 38.51
C ALA A 580 5.26 -17.10 39.18
N ALA A 581 4.73 -16.18 38.38
CA ALA A 581 3.88 -15.10 38.82
C ALA A 581 2.50 -15.24 38.19
N VAL A 582 1.44 -15.16 39.00
CA VAL A 582 0.05 -15.34 38.56
C VAL A 582 -0.72 -14.07 38.85
N ALA A 583 -1.21 -13.42 37.80
CA ALA A 583 -2.15 -12.31 37.89
C ALA A 583 -3.56 -12.82 37.53
N PRO A 584 -4.49 -12.90 38.51
CA PRO A 584 -5.77 -13.58 38.33
C PRO A 584 -6.68 -12.81 37.36
N LYS A 585 -7.30 -13.53 36.43
CA LYS A 585 -8.21 -12.95 35.42
C LYS A 585 -9.25 -13.97 34.96
N HIS A 586 -10.44 -13.47 34.62
CA HIS A 586 -11.41 -14.18 33.80
C HIS A 586 -12.00 -13.24 32.73
N ILE A 587 -12.87 -13.77 31.86
CA ILE A 587 -13.43 -13.04 30.70
C ILE A 587 -14.09 -11.68 31.07
N ARG A 588 -14.74 -11.59 32.23
CA ARG A 588 -15.39 -10.37 32.74
C ARG A 588 -14.56 -9.47 33.65
N SER A 589 -13.30 -9.78 33.95
CA SER A 589 -12.50 -8.96 34.88
C SER A 589 -11.38 -8.24 34.15
N HIS A 590 -10.84 -7.21 34.79
CA HIS A 590 -9.48 -6.78 34.53
C HIS A 590 -8.50 -7.76 35.17
N VAL A 591 -7.21 -7.59 34.87
CA VAL A 591 -6.13 -8.35 35.50
C VAL A 591 -6.04 -7.92 36.97
N GLY A 592 -6.04 -8.90 37.88
CA GLY A 592 -5.88 -8.67 39.31
C GLY A 592 -4.43 -8.52 39.75
N GLN A 593 -4.24 -8.38 41.07
CA GLN A 593 -2.90 -8.25 41.66
C GLN A 593 -2.11 -9.56 41.50
N GLU A 594 -0.87 -9.44 41.04
CA GLU A 594 0.05 -10.56 40.85
C GLU A 594 0.49 -11.19 42.18
N VAL A 595 0.55 -12.52 42.21
CA VAL A 595 1.12 -13.31 43.32
C VAL A 595 2.18 -14.25 42.78
N THR A 596 3.36 -14.25 43.40
CA THR A 596 4.53 -15.01 42.96
C THR A 596 4.79 -16.24 43.82
N SER A 597 5.35 -17.29 43.21
CA SER A 597 5.94 -18.46 43.87
C SER A 597 7.33 -18.71 43.30
N VAL A 598 8.33 -18.95 44.16
CA VAL A 598 9.73 -19.16 43.77
C VAL A 598 10.19 -20.51 44.31
N LEU A 599 10.90 -21.28 43.48
CA LEU A 599 11.52 -22.51 43.97
C LEU A 599 12.54 -22.20 45.07
N PRO A 600 12.62 -23.02 46.13
CA PRO A 600 13.59 -22.79 47.22
C PRO A 600 15.03 -23.18 46.86
N LYS A 601 15.23 -23.85 45.73
CA LYS A 601 16.54 -24.35 45.25
C LYS A 601 16.67 -24.09 43.75
N PRO A 602 17.90 -23.88 43.25
CA PRO A 602 18.12 -23.72 41.82
C PRO A 602 17.94 -25.06 41.10
N ILE A 603 17.62 -24.99 39.81
CA ILE A 603 17.56 -26.17 38.94
C ILE A 603 18.95 -26.75 38.78
N VAL A 604 19.05 -28.08 38.83
CA VAL A 604 20.32 -28.79 38.60
C VAL A 604 20.22 -29.72 37.40
N ALA A 605 21.36 -30.10 36.80
CA ALA A 605 21.39 -30.86 35.56
C ALA A 605 20.57 -32.16 35.57
N LYS A 606 20.45 -32.84 36.74
CA LYS A 606 19.66 -34.08 36.87
C LYS A 606 18.15 -33.89 36.69
N ASP A 607 17.66 -32.66 36.86
CA ASP A 607 16.25 -32.31 36.75
C ASP A 607 15.81 -32.25 35.28
N LEU A 608 16.75 -32.09 34.35
CA LEU A 608 16.51 -32.07 32.92
C LEU A 608 16.21 -33.48 32.36
N LYS A 609 15.36 -33.51 31.34
CA LYS A 609 15.09 -34.71 30.51
C LYS A 609 15.15 -34.42 29.00
N THR A 610 15.31 -33.16 28.63
CA THR A 610 15.49 -32.71 27.26
C THR A 610 16.93 -32.94 26.80
N ASP A 611 17.15 -33.18 25.50
CA ASP A 611 18.51 -33.21 24.96
C ASP A 611 19.09 -31.80 25.00
N THR A 612 20.17 -31.60 25.77
CA THR A 612 20.80 -30.29 25.95
C THR A 612 21.50 -29.77 24.70
N ARG A 613 21.57 -30.57 23.64
CA ARG A 613 22.13 -30.22 22.33
C ARG A 613 21.07 -29.82 21.30
N VAL A 614 19.80 -29.78 21.70
CA VAL A 614 18.69 -29.44 20.83
C VAL A 614 17.89 -28.31 21.45
N LEU A 615 17.65 -27.26 20.68
CA LEU A 615 16.65 -26.23 20.97
C LEU A 615 15.53 -26.33 19.95
N TYR A 616 14.29 -26.42 20.43
CA TYR A 616 13.09 -26.27 19.61
C TYR A 616 12.18 -25.24 20.26
N THR A 617 11.64 -24.33 19.45
CA THR A 617 10.58 -23.43 19.91
C THR A 617 9.69 -23.02 18.73
N ASP A 618 8.40 -22.95 18.99
CA ASP A 618 7.41 -22.28 18.16
C ASP A 618 7.17 -20.83 18.64
N PHE A 619 7.91 -20.38 19.65
CA PHE A 619 7.80 -19.10 20.35
C PHE A 619 6.46 -18.81 21.03
N ARG A 620 5.48 -19.72 20.99
CA ARG A 620 4.12 -19.46 21.48
C ARG A 620 4.14 -18.92 22.89
N ASN A 621 4.78 -19.63 23.79
CA ASN A 621 4.86 -19.25 25.18
C ASN A 621 6.18 -18.56 25.54
N ALA A 622 7.08 -18.30 24.58
CA ALA A 622 8.32 -17.61 24.87
C ALA A 622 8.06 -16.13 25.23
N SER A 623 8.91 -15.58 26.09
CA SER A 623 8.94 -14.13 26.27
C SER A 623 9.39 -13.44 24.99
N THR A 624 8.74 -12.33 24.67
CA THR A 624 9.12 -11.45 23.56
C THR A 624 9.63 -10.10 24.06
N LYS A 625 9.79 -9.93 25.38
CA LYS A 625 10.32 -8.69 25.96
C LYS A 625 11.75 -8.48 25.51
N ASN A 626 12.08 -7.23 25.19
CA ASN A 626 13.46 -6.89 24.86
C ASN A 626 14.40 -7.27 26.02
N GLN A 627 15.45 -8.00 25.66
CA GLN A 627 16.53 -8.40 26.53
C GLN A 627 17.83 -8.23 25.72
N PRO A 628 18.49 -7.07 25.79
CA PRO A 628 19.65 -6.78 24.95
C PRO A 628 20.98 -7.38 25.48
N LYS A 629 21.02 -7.88 26.71
CA LYS A 629 22.21 -8.52 27.30
C LYS A 629 22.41 -9.91 26.68
N VAL A 630 23.66 -10.20 26.34
CA VAL A 630 24.09 -11.54 25.91
C VAL A 630 24.32 -12.38 27.16
N ILE A 631 23.49 -13.40 27.36
CA ILE A 631 23.55 -14.30 28.52
C ILE A 631 23.41 -15.75 28.02
N PRO A 632 24.33 -16.66 28.38
CA PRO A 632 24.20 -18.07 28.03
C PRO A 632 22.87 -18.67 28.51
N GLY A 633 22.19 -19.39 27.64
CA GLY A 633 20.87 -19.97 27.86
C GLY A 633 19.68 -19.05 27.54
N PHE A 634 19.90 -17.80 27.14
CA PHE A 634 18.86 -16.81 26.87
C PHE A 634 18.81 -16.36 25.40
N TRP A 635 17.62 -15.89 25.01
CA TRP A 635 17.44 -15.08 23.81
C TRP A 635 17.84 -13.63 24.10
N THR A 636 18.67 -13.08 23.22
CA THR A 636 18.94 -11.64 23.11
C THR A 636 17.99 -11.07 22.06
N LEU A 637 17.02 -10.28 22.51
CA LEU A 637 15.99 -9.65 21.68
C LEU A 637 16.16 -8.13 21.74
N ASP A 638 16.35 -7.49 20.58
CA ASP A 638 16.47 -6.04 20.47
C ASP A 638 16.18 -5.56 19.04
N HIS A 639 16.16 -4.25 18.83
CA HIS A 639 16.15 -3.63 17.52
C HIS A 639 17.55 -3.68 16.89
N VAL A 640 17.63 -3.75 15.56
CA VAL A 640 18.93 -3.66 14.85
C VAL A 640 19.52 -2.27 15.08
N GLU A 641 20.79 -2.20 15.49
CA GLU A 641 21.55 -0.95 15.52
C GLU A 641 21.80 -0.48 14.07
N GLN A 642 20.99 0.46 13.58
CA GLN A 642 21.22 1.04 12.25
C GLN A 642 22.38 2.03 12.31
N ALA A 643 23.45 1.73 11.56
CA ALA A 643 24.35 2.77 11.08
C ALA A 643 23.61 3.52 9.97
N GLU A 644 23.43 4.83 10.16
CA GLU A 644 22.86 5.81 9.23
C GLU A 644 21.33 5.94 9.15
N ALA A 645 20.89 7.11 9.61
CA ALA A 645 19.58 7.67 9.42
C ALA A 645 19.33 7.97 7.93
N SER A 646 18.51 7.15 7.26
CA SER A 646 17.97 7.55 5.94
C SER A 646 16.54 7.07 5.65
N LEU A 647 15.83 6.48 6.64
CA LEU A 647 14.39 6.24 6.52
C LEU A 647 13.69 6.75 7.78
N ALA A 648 12.76 7.71 7.59
CA ALA A 648 12.18 8.62 8.58
C ALA A 648 11.33 8.01 9.72
N THR A 649 11.54 6.76 10.10
CA THR A 649 10.78 6.12 11.20
C THR A 649 11.66 5.15 11.96
N THR A 650 12.55 5.67 12.81
CA THR A 650 13.16 4.87 13.88
C THR A 650 12.05 4.51 14.86
N PRO A 651 11.72 3.23 15.10
CA PRO A 651 10.75 2.86 16.13
C PRO A 651 11.18 3.44 17.48
N ALA A 652 10.23 3.90 18.27
CA ALA A 652 10.54 4.29 19.64
C ALA A 652 11.17 3.09 20.36
N LYS A 653 12.36 3.27 20.97
CA LYS A 653 13.05 2.22 21.75
C LYS A 653 12.26 1.70 22.96
N THR A 654 11.03 2.21 23.16
CA THR A 654 10.12 1.85 24.25
C THR A 654 9.24 0.65 23.95
N THR A 655 9.21 0.14 22.71
CA THR A 655 8.43 -1.06 22.33
C THR A 655 9.34 -2.25 22.06
N ASP A 656 8.86 -3.45 22.42
CA ASP A 656 9.53 -4.71 22.10
C ASP A 656 9.73 -4.88 20.59
N ALA A 657 10.89 -5.40 20.18
CA ALA A 657 11.22 -5.59 18.76
C ALA A 657 10.43 -6.73 18.11
N TRP A 658 9.98 -7.68 18.93
CA TRP A 658 9.25 -8.87 18.53
C TRP A 658 7.95 -8.99 19.31
N HIS A 659 6.94 -9.63 18.70
CA HIS A 659 5.71 -10.03 19.37
C HIS A 659 5.25 -11.38 18.81
N TYR A 660 4.49 -12.14 19.61
CA TYR A 660 3.87 -13.38 19.17
C TYR A 660 2.39 -13.12 18.87
N GLY A 661 1.94 -13.42 17.66
CA GLY A 661 0.58 -13.07 17.24
C GLY A 661 0.17 -13.62 15.89
N GLU A 662 -1.02 -13.22 15.47
CA GLU A 662 -1.58 -13.56 14.17
C GLU A 662 -0.86 -12.83 13.03
N GLY A 663 -0.69 -13.53 11.92
CA GLY A 663 -0.09 -12.99 10.71
C GLY A 663 -1.12 -12.29 9.83
N ILE A 664 -0.62 -11.43 8.95
CA ILE A 664 -1.42 -10.78 7.90
C ILE A 664 -0.83 -11.10 6.53
N ASP A 665 -1.56 -10.73 5.47
CA ASP A 665 -1.17 -10.94 4.07
C ASP A 665 -0.72 -12.39 3.80
N GLY A 666 0.52 -12.60 3.37
CA GLY A 666 1.08 -13.93 3.10
C GLY A 666 1.10 -14.87 4.31
N ALA A 667 1.06 -14.33 5.54
CA ALA A 667 0.98 -15.12 6.77
C ALA A 667 -0.44 -15.15 7.38
N ALA A 668 -1.48 -14.74 6.63
CA ALA A 668 -2.85 -14.73 7.12
C ALA A 668 -3.30 -16.12 7.59
N ASN A 669 -4.08 -16.17 8.67
CA ASN A 669 -4.56 -17.40 9.34
C ASN A 669 -3.46 -18.25 9.98
N GLN A 670 -2.27 -17.68 10.15
CA GLN A 670 -1.15 -18.32 10.85
C GLN A 670 -0.81 -17.53 12.11
N THR A 671 -0.12 -18.18 13.04
CA THR A 671 0.35 -17.54 14.28
C THR A 671 1.82 -17.88 14.45
N GLY A 672 2.62 -16.90 14.89
CA GLY A 672 4.06 -17.07 15.05
C GLY A 672 4.71 -15.83 15.65
N LEU A 673 6.04 -15.84 15.70
CA LEU A 673 6.84 -14.70 16.11
C LEU A 673 6.98 -13.69 14.96
N VAL A 674 6.71 -12.42 15.22
CA VAL A 674 6.64 -11.34 14.24
C VAL A 674 7.43 -10.12 14.72
N GLN A 675 8.03 -9.41 13.78
CA GLN A 675 8.83 -8.21 13.91
C GLN A 675 8.25 -7.04 13.11
N GLY A 676 8.72 -5.83 13.42
CA GLY A 676 8.46 -4.63 12.62
C GLY A 676 9.32 -4.53 11.35
N ARG A 677 9.77 -3.31 11.01
CA ARG A 677 10.63 -3.08 9.83
C ARG A 677 12.02 -3.73 9.96
N SER A 678 12.52 -3.80 11.18
CA SER A 678 13.83 -4.34 11.53
C SER A 678 13.81 -4.90 12.95
N ALA A 679 14.54 -5.99 13.21
CA ALA A 679 14.73 -6.56 14.54
C ALA A 679 15.93 -7.54 14.56
N SER A 680 16.54 -7.73 15.73
CA SER A 680 17.60 -8.71 15.99
C SER A 680 17.09 -9.74 17.00
N MET A 681 17.35 -11.01 16.74
CA MET A 681 17.07 -12.12 17.66
C MET A 681 18.26 -13.07 17.64
N ARG A 682 18.92 -13.26 18.78
CA ARG A 682 20.10 -14.14 18.90
C ARG A 682 19.94 -15.06 20.10
N TYR A 683 20.33 -16.32 19.99
CA TYR A 683 20.40 -17.26 21.12
C TYR A 683 21.85 -17.62 21.40
N THR A 684 22.24 -17.57 22.68
CA THR A 684 23.56 -18.02 23.14
C THR A 684 23.39 -19.32 23.90
N PRO A 685 23.80 -20.50 23.36
CA PRO A 685 23.67 -21.76 24.10
C PRO A 685 24.59 -21.84 25.33
N VAL A 686 24.24 -22.70 26.27
CA VAL A 686 25.07 -22.99 27.45
C VAL A 686 26.22 -23.91 27.03
N GLY A 687 27.45 -23.47 27.27
CA GLY A 687 28.68 -24.18 26.90
C GLY A 687 29.71 -23.23 26.28
N ASN A 688 30.94 -23.72 26.08
CA ASN A 688 32.07 -22.89 25.61
C ASN A 688 32.63 -23.35 24.26
N GLN A 689 32.31 -24.56 23.81
CA GLN A 689 32.79 -25.15 22.56
C GLN A 689 31.67 -25.93 21.91
N PHE A 690 31.46 -25.65 20.63
CA PHE A 690 30.41 -26.26 19.82
C PHE A 690 31.01 -26.71 18.49
N GLY A 691 30.68 -27.93 18.07
CA GLY A 691 31.10 -28.53 16.81
C GLY A 691 30.15 -28.21 15.67
N ASP A 692 29.79 -29.24 14.91
CA ASP A 692 28.83 -29.18 13.81
C ASP A 692 27.46 -28.71 14.32
N MET A 693 26.76 -27.93 13.50
CA MET A 693 25.47 -27.34 13.84
C MET A 693 24.49 -27.46 12.68
N LYS A 694 23.20 -27.66 12.99
CA LYS A 694 22.11 -27.63 12.03
C LYS A 694 20.97 -26.78 12.57
N LEU A 695 20.53 -25.80 11.80
CA LEU A 695 19.34 -24.99 12.04
C LEU A 695 18.29 -25.32 10.98
N THR A 696 17.06 -25.54 11.40
CA THR A 696 15.88 -25.65 10.53
C THR A 696 14.82 -24.69 11.05
N MET A 697 14.18 -23.93 10.17
CA MET A 697 13.10 -23.02 10.54
C MET A 697 12.04 -22.95 9.46
N THR A 698 10.82 -22.61 9.86
CA THR A 698 9.73 -22.31 8.93
C THR A 698 9.34 -20.84 9.06
N VAL A 699 9.31 -20.14 7.93
CA VAL A 699 8.93 -18.73 7.87
C VAL A 699 7.78 -18.50 6.90
N ALA A 700 6.99 -17.45 7.16
CA ALA A 700 5.94 -16.95 6.29
C ALA A 700 6.12 -15.44 6.04
N PRO A 701 6.77 -15.07 4.92
CA PRO A 701 6.87 -13.67 4.49
C PRO A 701 5.47 -13.11 4.18
N TYR A 702 5.22 -11.85 4.55
CA TYR A 702 3.95 -11.19 4.23
C TYR A 702 3.80 -10.94 2.72
N LYS A 703 4.90 -10.86 1.99
CA LYS A 703 4.92 -10.74 0.52
C LYS A 703 4.77 -12.12 -0.13
N THR A 704 3.76 -12.27 -0.98
CA THR A 704 3.39 -13.56 -1.59
C THR A 704 4.01 -13.82 -2.97
N ALA A 705 4.50 -12.78 -3.67
CA ALA A 705 5.01 -12.96 -5.03
C ALA A 705 6.41 -13.59 -5.08
N GLY A 706 7.15 -13.61 -3.96
CA GLY A 706 8.51 -14.16 -3.83
C GLY A 706 9.60 -13.11 -3.64
N GLN A 707 9.23 -11.82 -3.63
CA GLN A 707 10.15 -10.70 -3.42
C GLN A 707 10.56 -10.47 -1.96
N GLY A 708 9.86 -11.10 -1.00
CA GLY A 708 10.16 -11.11 0.44
C GLY A 708 10.03 -9.77 1.19
N PHE A 709 10.67 -8.72 0.69
CA PHE A 709 11.00 -7.49 1.41
C PHE A 709 10.38 -6.26 0.74
N SER A 710 10.33 -5.11 1.42
CA SER A 710 9.58 -3.94 0.90
C SER A 710 10.22 -3.24 -0.30
N VAL A 711 11.55 -3.08 -0.30
CA VAL A 711 12.36 -2.48 -1.37
C VAL A 711 13.77 -3.09 -1.36
N ALA A 712 14.51 -3.03 -2.46
CA ALA A 712 15.93 -3.38 -2.45
C ALA A 712 16.75 -2.29 -1.73
N PRO A 713 17.88 -2.61 -1.06
CA PRO A 713 18.48 -3.93 -0.82
C PRO A 713 18.16 -4.51 0.58
N LEU A 714 16.88 -4.52 0.98
CA LEU A 714 16.46 -5.04 2.29
C LEU A 714 16.59 -6.57 2.37
N TYR A 715 16.83 -7.08 3.58
CA TYR A 715 17.26 -8.47 3.79
C TYR A 715 16.82 -9.09 5.13
N MET A 716 16.99 -10.42 5.20
CA MET A 716 16.97 -11.22 6.43
C MET A 716 18.17 -12.17 6.43
N ASP A 717 18.94 -12.17 7.51
CA ASP A 717 20.06 -13.09 7.70
C ASP A 717 19.70 -14.13 8.76
N VAL A 718 19.85 -15.41 8.43
CA VAL A 718 19.69 -16.52 9.37
C VAL A 718 21.07 -16.95 9.86
N LEU A 719 21.38 -16.61 11.11
CA LEU A 719 22.71 -16.77 11.72
C LEU A 719 22.95 -18.20 12.21
N ILE A 720 24.17 -18.71 12.04
CA ILE A 720 24.64 -20.00 12.56
C ILE A 720 26.14 -19.92 12.89
N LYS A 721 26.62 -20.71 13.87
CA LYS A 721 28.03 -20.67 14.31
C LYS A 721 28.46 -19.24 14.63
N PHE A 722 27.65 -18.56 15.44
CA PHE A 722 27.71 -17.13 15.69
C PHE A 722 28.05 -16.83 17.16
N ASP A 723 28.82 -15.78 17.39
CA ASP A 723 29.09 -15.21 18.70
C ASP A 723 28.27 -13.92 18.84
N ALA A 724 27.31 -13.93 19.75
CA ALA A 724 26.40 -12.80 19.96
C ALA A 724 27.07 -11.58 20.59
N GLU A 725 28.19 -11.77 21.30
CA GLU A 725 28.92 -10.70 21.99
C GLU A 725 29.78 -9.91 20.99
N THR A 726 30.63 -10.60 20.23
CA THR A 726 31.43 -9.95 19.17
C THR A 726 30.64 -9.70 17.89
N LYS A 727 29.44 -10.27 17.74
CA LYS A 727 28.66 -10.25 16.48
C LYS A 727 29.47 -10.81 15.30
N SER A 728 30.14 -11.94 15.49
CA SER A 728 30.97 -12.60 14.47
C SER A 728 30.50 -14.04 14.22
N GLY A 729 30.54 -14.50 12.97
CA GLY A 729 30.06 -15.84 12.61
C GLY A 729 29.63 -15.94 11.15
N TYR A 730 28.65 -16.81 10.88
CA TYR A 730 28.15 -17.04 9.52
C TYR A 730 26.63 -16.89 9.44
N ALA A 731 26.13 -16.59 8.25
CA ALA A 731 24.69 -16.56 8.00
C ALA A 731 24.34 -16.90 6.56
N LEU A 732 23.09 -17.31 6.34
CA LEU A 732 22.44 -17.26 5.03
C LEU A 732 21.62 -15.99 4.93
N ARG A 733 21.95 -15.14 3.97
CA ARG A 733 21.23 -13.90 3.65
C ARG A 733 20.20 -14.15 2.57
N PHE A 734 18.96 -13.76 2.84
CA PHE A 734 17.90 -13.56 1.86
C PHE A 734 17.80 -12.06 1.59
N ILE A 735 18.00 -11.61 0.34
CA ILE A 735 18.05 -10.18 0.01
C ILE A 735 17.23 -9.86 -1.23
N ARG A 736 16.43 -8.78 -1.16
CA ARG A 736 15.74 -8.25 -2.34
C ARG A 736 16.71 -7.46 -3.19
N THR A 737 16.80 -7.80 -4.47
CA THR A 737 17.64 -7.09 -5.45
C THR A 737 16.77 -6.38 -6.50
N THR A 738 17.41 -5.66 -7.43
CA THR A 738 16.75 -5.01 -8.57
C THR A 738 16.66 -5.91 -9.81
N LYS A 739 17.09 -7.18 -9.72
CA LYS A 739 17.07 -8.14 -10.84
C LYS A 739 15.63 -8.53 -11.20
N TYR A 740 14.84 -8.85 -10.19
CA TYR A 740 13.50 -9.44 -10.32
C TYR A 740 12.50 -8.79 -9.36
N HIS A 741 11.24 -8.73 -9.77
CA HIS A 741 10.16 -8.13 -8.98
C HIS A 741 9.45 -9.16 -8.06
N ASP A 742 9.73 -10.44 -8.27
CA ASP A 742 9.06 -11.62 -7.72
C ASP A 742 10.06 -12.68 -7.20
N ALA A 743 11.34 -12.33 -7.07
CA ALA A 743 12.39 -13.20 -6.55
C ALA A 743 13.36 -12.44 -5.64
N ILE A 744 14.11 -13.19 -4.83
CA ILE A 744 15.21 -12.70 -3.99
C ILE A 744 16.49 -13.46 -4.31
N ASP A 745 17.62 -12.91 -3.90
CA ASP A 745 18.89 -13.63 -3.92
C ASP A 745 19.16 -14.25 -2.53
N CYS A 746 19.66 -15.47 -2.53
CA CYS A 746 20.24 -16.14 -1.38
C CYS A 746 21.76 -16.11 -1.49
N VAL A 747 22.46 -15.68 -0.44
CA VAL A 747 23.94 -15.61 -0.41
C VAL A 747 24.47 -15.96 0.98
N PHE A 748 25.59 -16.66 1.08
CA PHE A 748 26.27 -16.84 2.36
C PHE A 748 27.05 -15.59 2.71
N VAL A 749 26.97 -15.17 3.98
CA VAL A 749 27.74 -14.04 4.52
C VAL A 749 28.57 -14.47 5.73
N LYS A 750 29.73 -13.84 5.88
CA LYS A 750 30.56 -13.89 7.09
C LYS A 750 30.40 -12.58 7.84
N TYR A 751 30.16 -12.68 9.14
CA TYR A 751 30.14 -11.57 10.06
C TYR A 751 31.49 -11.45 10.79
N GLU A 752 32.04 -10.24 10.80
CA GLU A 752 33.21 -9.86 11.60
C GLU A 752 32.90 -8.55 12.33
N ASN A 753 32.80 -8.61 13.65
CA ASN A 753 32.50 -7.45 14.51
C ASN A 753 31.25 -6.68 14.06
N GLY A 754 30.18 -7.41 13.71
CA GLY A 754 28.91 -6.86 13.25
C GLY A 754 28.86 -6.45 11.77
N LYS A 755 29.96 -6.54 11.02
CA LYS A 755 29.99 -6.26 9.58
C LYS A 755 29.86 -7.54 8.77
N ALA A 756 28.92 -7.56 7.82
CA ALA A 756 28.69 -8.71 6.94
C ALA A 756 29.43 -8.54 5.60
N VAL A 757 30.06 -9.61 5.12
CA VAL A 757 30.69 -9.72 3.80
C VAL A 757 30.21 -10.99 3.11
N GLU A 758 29.85 -10.91 1.82
CA GLU A 758 29.43 -12.07 1.01
C GLU A 758 30.60 -13.03 0.75
N ILE A 759 30.34 -14.34 0.86
CA ILE A 759 31.36 -15.41 0.73
C ILE A 759 30.91 -16.54 -0.22
N SER A 760 29.86 -16.30 -1.02
CA SER A 760 29.41 -17.21 -2.08
C SER A 760 28.81 -16.42 -3.22
N GLU A 761 28.67 -17.06 -4.38
CA GLU A 761 27.81 -16.55 -5.45
C GLU A 761 26.33 -16.58 -5.01
N PRO A 762 25.51 -15.61 -5.46
CA PRO A 762 24.09 -15.57 -5.14
C PRO A 762 23.29 -16.61 -5.94
N VAL A 763 22.26 -17.17 -5.32
CA VAL A 763 21.24 -18.00 -5.98
C VAL A 763 19.91 -17.25 -5.97
N THR A 764 19.41 -16.88 -7.15
CA THR A 764 18.13 -16.19 -7.29
C THR A 764 16.97 -17.18 -7.22
N THR A 765 15.98 -16.92 -6.38
CA THR A 765 14.89 -17.87 -6.11
C THR A 765 13.54 -17.21 -5.88
N THR A 766 12.47 -17.92 -6.23
CA THR A 766 11.07 -17.60 -5.87
C THR A 766 10.62 -18.31 -4.58
N SER A 767 11.49 -19.09 -3.94
CA SER A 767 11.14 -19.98 -2.82
C SER A 767 10.82 -19.25 -1.52
N TYR A 768 11.18 -17.97 -1.39
CA TYR A 768 10.90 -17.16 -0.20
C TYR A 768 9.46 -16.62 -0.21
N LYS A 769 8.52 -17.55 -0.03
CA LYS A 769 7.06 -17.37 0.02
C LYS A 769 6.51 -17.95 1.31
N PRO A 770 5.21 -17.75 1.63
CA PRO A 770 4.60 -18.39 2.80
C PRO A 770 4.93 -19.89 2.89
N ASP A 771 5.13 -20.38 4.11
CA ASP A 771 5.54 -21.77 4.36
C ASP A 771 6.90 -22.14 3.72
N CYS A 772 7.86 -21.23 3.79
CA CYS A 772 9.24 -21.49 3.39
C CYS A 772 10.00 -22.17 4.52
N THR A 773 10.48 -23.39 4.29
CA THR A 773 11.39 -24.10 5.18
C THR A 773 12.82 -23.79 4.79
N ILE A 774 13.60 -23.30 5.75
CA ILE A 774 15.02 -22.95 5.60
C ILE A 774 15.83 -23.88 6.49
N THR A 775 16.82 -24.55 5.90
CA THR A 775 17.81 -25.37 6.60
C THR A 775 19.20 -24.84 6.33
N ILE A 776 19.99 -24.66 7.39
CA ILE A 776 21.41 -24.31 7.32
C ILE A 776 22.19 -25.30 8.17
N GLU A 777 23.26 -25.83 7.62
CA GLU A 777 24.08 -26.84 8.28
C GLU A 777 25.56 -26.51 8.12
N VAL A 778 26.29 -26.52 9.24
CA VAL A 778 27.74 -26.46 9.26
C VAL A 778 28.28 -27.83 9.62
N LYS A 779 29.07 -28.40 8.71
CA LYS A 779 29.79 -29.67 8.85
C LYS A 779 31.26 -29.42 8.62
N LYS A 780 32.06 -29.47 9.68
CA LYS A 780 33.51 -29.19 9.66
C LYS A 780 33.82 -27.81 9.06
N ASP A 781 34.37 -27.79 7.86
CA ASP A 781 34.83 -26.62 7.10
C ASP A 781 33.84 -26.19 6.01
N LYS A 782 32.60 -26.72 6.03
CA LYS A 782 31.58 -26.41 5.03
C LYS A 782 30.29 -25.93 5.67
N ILE A 783 29.69 -24.93 5.03
CA ILE A 783 28.32 -24.50 5.28
C ILE A 783 27.45 -24.90 4.08
N LEU A 784 26.27 -25.42 4.37
CA LEU A 784 25.27 -25.86 3.40
C LEU A 784 23.95 -25.19 3.74
N ALA A 785 23.17 -24.86 2.71
CA ALA A 785 21.82 -24.36 2.90
C ALA A 785 20.85 -24.95 1.88
N HIS A 786 19.62 -25.13 2.36
CA HIS A 786 18.48 -25.57 1.59
C HIS A 786 17.26 -24.71 1.94
N ALA A 787 16.59 -24.13 0.95
CA ALA A 787 15.35 -23.39 1.16
C ALA A 787 14.29 -23.77 0.11
N ILE A 788 13.08 -24.06 0.57
CA ILE A 788 11.96 -24.51 -0.28
C ILE A 788 10.63 -24.08 0.34
N THR A 789 9.60 -23.86 -0.48
CA THR A 789 8.24 -23.52 -0.03
C THR A 789 7.24 -24.57 -0.50
N SER A 790 6.21 -24.82 0.32
CA SER A 790 5.03 -25.61 -0.09
C SER A 790 3.93 -24.77 -0.75
N ALA A 791 4.09 -23.44 -0.85
CA ALA A 791 3.12 -22.58 -1.50
C ALA A 791 3.05 -22.87 -3.01
N GLN A 792 1.84 -22.83 -3.56
CA GLN A 792 1.60 -23.09 -4.97
C GLN A 792 2.36 -22.09 -5.86
N GLN A 793 3.10 -22.60 -6.84
CA GLN A 793 3.79 -21.76 -7.81
C GLN A 793 2.84 -21.45 -8.97
N HIS A 794 2.24 -20.25 -8.92
CA HIS A 794 1.28 -19.81 -9.93
C HIS A 794 1.92 -19.15 -11.16
N LYS A 795 3.24 -18.95 -11.18
CA LYS A 795 3.98 -18.34 -12.29
C LYS A 795 5.22 -19.15 -12.61
N GLU A 796 5.48 -19.34 -13.90
CA GLU A 796 6.83 -19.65 -14.39
C GLU A 796 7.80 -18.58 -13.86
N PRO A 797 9.02 -18.94 -13.45
CA PRO A 797 9.97 -17.97 -12.95
C PRO A 797 10.22 -16.86 -14.00
N SER A 798 10.38 -15.62 -13.54
CA SER A 798 10.60 -14.46 -14.42
C SER A 798 11.89 -14.54 -15.28
N GLY A 799 12.73 -15.56 -15.07
CA GLY A 799 13.91 -15.87 -15.87
C GLY A 799 14.36 -17.33 -15.66
N PRO A 800 15.04 -17.96 -16.63
CA PRO A 800 15.48 -19.36 -16.56
C PRO A 800 16.47 -19.66 -15.43
N GLU A 801 17.16 -18.65 -14.90
CA GLU A 801 18.09 -18.76 -13.76
C GLU A 801 17.41 -18.73 -12.39
N VAL A 802 16.11 -18.39 -12.34
CA VAL A 802 15.37 -18.24 -11.09
C VAL A 802 14.86 -19.60 -10.63
N VAL A 803 15.45 -20.15 -9.56
CA VAL A 803 15.16 -21.51 -9.10
C VAL A 803 14.00 -21.58 -8.09
N PRO A 804 13.16 -22.63 -8.12
CA PRO A 804 12.07 -22.82 -7.16
C PRO A 804 12.54 -23.35 -5.79
N GLU A 805 13.79 -23.78 -5.70
CA GLU A 805 14.42 -24.40 -4.53
C GLU A 805 15.90 -23.95 -4.50
N VAL A 806 16.37 -23.50 -3.33
CA VAL A 806 17.77 -23.12 -3.13
C VAL A 806 18.54 -24.30 -2.59
N LYS A 807 19.63 -24.68 -3.26
CA LYS A 807 20.63 -25.63 -2.75
C LYS A 807 22.02 -25.02 -2.95
N MET A 808 22.68 -24.66 -1.85
CA MET A 808 23.99 -24.01 -1.90
C MET A 808 24.95 -24.55 -0.86
N ARG A 809 26.24 -24.42 -1.15
CA ARG A 809 27.34 -24.79 -0.25
C ARG A 809 28.57 -23.94 -0.52
N THR A 810 29.32 -23.60 0.52
CA THR A 810 30.64 -22.97 0.39
C THR A 810 31.57 -23.46 1.50
N SER A 811 32.87 -23.22 1.34
CA SER A 811 33.87 -23.51 2.37
C SER A 811 33.97 -22.33 3.34
N ILE A 812 34.15 -22.62 4.62
CA ILE A 812 34.26 -21.63 5.69
C ILE A 812 35.45 -21.95 6.60
N SER A 813 35.95 -20.95 7.32
CA SER A 813 36.90 -21.18 8.41
C SER A 813 36.15 -21.73 9.62
N PRO A 814 36.47 -22.93 10.13
CA PRO A 814 35.81 -23.47 11.32
C PRO A 814 35.96 -22.55 12.53
N ASN A 815 34.93 -22.49 13.37
CA ASN A 815 34.97 -21.81 14.66
C ASN A 815 34.27 -22.65 15.74
N THR A 816 34.45 -22.28 17.00
CA THR A 816 33.86 -22.98 18.14
C THR A 816 32.56 -22.35 18.63
N PHE A 817 32.00 -21.38 17.90
CA PHE A 817 30.81 -20.65 18.31
C PHE A 817 29.56 -21.53 18.22
N GLY A 818 28.63 -21.33 19.17
CA GLY A 818 27.37 -22.07 19.24
C GLY A 818 26.13 -21.22 18.99
N GLY A 819 26.26 -19.89 18.94
CA GLY A 819 25.10 -19.01 18.79
C GLY A 819 24.48 -19.07 17.40
N PHE A 820 23.22 -18.66 17.34
CA PHE A 820 22.40 -18.62 16.13
C PHE A 820 21.29 -17.58 16.31
N GLY A 821 20.54 -17.29 15.25
CA GLY A 821 19.54 -16.23 15.32
C GLY A 821 19.12 -15.68 13.97
N ILE A 822 18.56 -14.47 14.00
CA ILE A 822 18.10 -13.73 12.84
C ILE A 822 18.50 -12.26 12.99
N GLU A 823 19.10 -11.69 11.96
CA GLU A 823 19.17 -10.23 11.76
C GLU A 823 18.18 -9.85 10.67
N TYR A 824 17.19 -9.03 11.01
CA TYR A 824 16.09 -8.67 10.13
C TYR A 824 16.15 -7.18 9.79
N ASN A 825 16.24 -6.86 8.50
CA ASN A 825 16.12 -5.51 7.96
C ASN A 825 15.30 -5.55 6.66
N GLY A 826 14.07 -6.05 6.75
CA GLY A 826 13.24 -6.40 5.60
C GLY A 826 12.22 -5.35 5.17
N GLY A 827 11.89 -4.39 6.05
CA GLY A 827 10.88 -3.33 5.80
C GLY A 827 9.42 -3.81 5.67
N SER A 828 9.18 -5.10 5.42
CA SER A 828 7.87 -5.75 5.37
C SER A 828 7.97 -7.07 6.14
N PRO A 829 7.22 -7.30 7.24
CA PRO A 829 7.45 -8.40 8.16
C PRO A 829 7.53 -9.82 7.57
N THR A 830 8.13 -10.72 8.33
CA THR A 830 8.21 -12.15 8.04
C THR A 830 7.96 -12.91 9.33
N MET A 831 6.84 -13.64 9.38
CA MET A 831 6.51 -14.47 10.53
C MET A 831 7.46 -15.67 10.62
N ILE A 832 7.93 -15.98 11.82
CA ILE A 832 8.68 -17.20 12.13
C ILE A 832 7.73 -18.12 12.87
N LYS A 833 7.46 -19.29 12.32
CA LYS A 833 6.57 -20.28 12.92
C LYS A 833 7.27 -21.11 13.98
N ASP A 834 8.47 -21.57 13.63
CA ASP A 834 9.25 -22.46 14.45
C ASP A 834 10.74 -22.39 14.08
N ILE A 835 11.58 -22.71 15.06
CA ILE A 835 13.01 -22.92 14.90
C ILE A 835 13.41 -24.19 15.65
N LYS A 836 14.18 -25.05 14.99
CA LYS A 836 14.92 -26.17 15.58
C LYS A 836 16.40 -26.00 15.32
N VAL A 837 17.23 -26.09 16.36
CA VAL A 837 18.70 -26.08 16.23
C VAL A 837 19.28 -27.27 16.97
N GLU A 838 20.24 -27.94 16.34
CA GLU A 838 20.95 -29.11 16.84
C GLU A 838 22.46 -28.83 16.76
N TRP A 839 23.23 -29.16 17.80
CA TRP A 839 24.68 -28.95 17.84
C TRP A 839 25.44 -30.14 18.45
N GLN A 840 26.74 -30.25 18.14
CA GLN A 840 27.64 -31.26 18.70
C GLN A 840 28.54 -30.72 19.80
#